data_AF-A0A9P1AJL6-F1
#
_entry.id   AF-A0A9P1AJL6-F1
#
_cell.length_a   1.000
_cell.length_b   1.000
_cell.length_c   1.000
_cell.angle_alpha   90.00
_cell.angle_beta   90.00
_cell.angle_gamma   90.00
#
_symmetry.space_group_name_H-M   'P 1'
#
loop_
_entity.id
_entity.type
_entity.pdbx_description
1 polymer ?
#
loop_
_entity_poly.entity_id
_entity_poly.type
_entity_poly.pdbx_seq_one_letter_code
_entity_poly.pdbx_strand_id
1 'polypeptide(L)'
;MPEKLPFIPDRSLEDVLYGDLGDEYRVESDELSEERFKSLMEQLENFKKTNHHVAELLSEAESANGRLATQNSLLKEEIRRLEREEKREAELSNEKNMEYLKNVFVQFLKPESVPAERDQLVVVLQRVLHLSPKEVEILKAASAHMATAQAASCFLSFLVKDNTKMEEPATSALKLSEEVMTEIQDMCITEYCRPNMSLIAQINELFPTEQSLTQLDSVIAAVEGEISELDNELAYLVETNANVSERGEEALKLAQDAMVELEKSIGSIRERTKSSDEIVREMTRDIKQLDVAKRNLTASITTLHHLHILLTGVESLGAWVDKKDYSSIARQLPAILNVLQLFDGYKESEQIANLSQQLDKLKASLTIQLAKDLKNAFQTGQLSERVTDMCRVAAALEGNVQENFVKWFIEQQLSDYVIIYADNEEGAWLDKVDDRYKWFVRKLTDFERAGLSKIFPADWHMGRRLTSEFCTFTRDILYRMMTRRRQDLDWKLLGHAIQHTKMFEALLTKRFPEKDGITFEKAIWSVFDPFLDVFINAQEKTLNGFLDTCASKIRSGEEKPNRESSSHAVPFPSSADMFLLLKKVITESSKLSSEPDALIRDVIGVVRVCLRGYATSCLIAFLPSLGSHQSGAANLFSLIREEVAYPRLTPDQQFLVCCILATADWCAETSIQLQEKLSQRIPGVDISQETEAFYSITSQSLLVLVQDVESTCDAALQSISKVNWSAVDCVGDESPFIGAMRAHLRQAVPLIRDMLSDRRKYFAHFCLKLATQLAHKFVGALFRCRAISTHGAEQLLLDTHSLKTFLLSVPSIDSVINSKPPTAYVTSVNAALTKAEMILKVVMCSLETVDDFVEQYAKLLPVSDAAEMQKVLEMKGIKRQEHPSILISYRLKMGVSASDPIPQSTSLTSRIGGALPTVGSAASVSEAFNAVVSMAADGLSDQASEGTNQKEVKMMRFSSMLVRNGKLCVNVNQMQAAAFSSKVPEMIKVEKVGAKQNVALIKLNRPKAMNALCAQLMTELSEALNTLDSDKSIGAIVITGNERAFAAGADIKEMTNNEFAETFSGSFLSNWTTVSNVKKPVIAAVNGYALGGGNELAMMCDIIYAGEKARFGQPEINIGTIPGAGGTQRWARAAGKSFAMEVCLTGNHVTAQEAKEHGIVSKVFPVDQVVDEAVKLGEKIADQSPLIVQMAKESVNKAYELTLQEGLHFERRLFHVTFATKDRKEGMTAFAEKRKPQWESK
;
A
#
# COMPACT_ATOMS: atom_id res chain seq x y z
N MET A 1 -24.44 -0.26 -72.16
CA MET A 1 -23.09 -0.54 -72.68
C MET A 1 -22.65 0.65 -73.51
N PRO A 2 -21.37 1.04 -73.54
CA PRO A 2 -20.14 0.34 -73.11
C PRO A 2 -19.48 1.06 -71.89
N GLU A 3 -18.49 0.58 -71.15
CA GLU A 3 -17.55 -0.53 -71.26
C GLU A 3 -17.00 -0.84 -69.84
N LYS A 4 -16.67 -2.11 -69.58
CA LYS A 4 -16.15 -2.62 -68.30
C LYS A 4 -14.70 -2.15 -68.06
N LEU A 5 -14.35 -1.82 -66.81
CA LEU A 5 -13.01 -1.90 -66.18
C LEU A 5 -13.15 -1.71 -64.64
N PRO A 6 -12.23 -2.21 -63.80
CA PRO A 6 -12.32 -3.51 -63.15
C PRO A 6 -12.72 -3.45 -61.66
N PHE A 7 -13.20 -4.59 -61.17
CA PHE A 7 -13.35 -4.95 -59.76
C PHE A 7 -12.00 -4.78 -59.03
N ILE A 8 -11.96 -3.96 -57.98
CA ILE A 8 -10.87 -3.91 -56.99
C ILE A 8 -11.50 -4.30 -55.64
N PRO A 9 -10.96 -5.30 -54.93
CA PRO A 9 -11.60 -5.85 -53.73
C PRO A 9 -11.57 -4.83 -52.58
N ASP A 10 -12.60 -4.91 -51.73
CA ASP A 10 -12.73 -4.21 -50.46
C ASP A 10 -11.39 -4.18 -49.71
N ARG A 11 -10.82 -2.98 -49.58
CA ARG A 11 -9.72 -2.73 -48.64
C ARG A 11 -10.33 -2.30 -47.33
N SER A 12 -10.01 -3.03 -46.26
CA SER A 12 -10.34 -2.63 -44.89
C SER A 12 -9.75 -1.26 -44.57
N LEU A 13 -10.42 -0.50 -43.70
CA LEU A 13 -10.01 0.83 -43.22
C LEU A 13 -8.55 0.87 -42.73
N GLU A 14 -7.99 -0.28 -42.35
CA GLU A 14 -6.60 -0.46 -41.90
C GLU A 14 -5.57 -0.32 -43.03
N ASP A 15 -5.88 -0.68 -44.28
CA ASP A 15 -4.90 -0.70 -45.38
C ASP A 15 -4.60 0.68 -45.97
N VAL A 16 -5.41 1.69 -45.66
CA VAL A 16 -5.27 3.06 -46.20
C VAL A 16 -4.28 3.89 -45.39
N LEU A 17 -3.86 3.42 -44.20
CA LEU A 17 -3.13 4.23 -43.21
C LEU A 17 -1.65 3.84 -43.01
N TYR A 18 -1.14 2.79 -43.66
CA TYR A 18 0.22 2.25 -43.41
C TYR A 18 1.24 2.40 -44.55
N GLY A 19 1.00 3.28 -45.53
CA GLY A 19 1.95 3.52 -46.63
C GLY A 19 3.01 4.58 -46.30
N ASP A 20 4.28 4.16 -46.26
CA ASP A 20 5.52 4.94 -46.35
C ASP A 20 5.96 5.81 -45.16
N LEU A 21 6.80 5.24 -44.30
CA LEU A 21 7.85 5.96 -43.56
C LEU A 21 9.11 5.09 -43.50
N GLY A 22 9.90 5.16 -44.57
CA GLY A 22 11.27 4.65 -44.64
C GLY A 22 12.15 5.70 -45.32
N ASP A 23 13.34 5.90 -44.75
CA ASP A 23 14.45 6.72 -45.24
C ASP A 23 14.28 8.25 -45.23
N GLU A 24 14.88 8.90 -44.23
CA GLU A 24 15.67 10.14 -44.38
C GLU A 24 16.05 10.69 -42.99
N TYR A 25 17.15 10.22 -42.39
CA TYR A 25 17.95 11.02 -41.44
C TYR A 25 19.37 10.46 -41.35
N ARG A 26 20.26 11.02 -42.15
CA ARG A 26 21.71 10.95 -41.98
C ARG A 26 22.32 12.24 -42.56
N VAL A 27 23.46 12.67 -41.98
CA VAL A 27 24.36 13.78 -42.38
C VAL A 27 24.01 15.13 -41.70
N GLU A 28 24.91 15.92 -41.11
CA GLU A 28 26.33 15.87 -40.68
C GLU A 28 26.54 17.03 -39.69
N SER A 29 27.55 16.92 -38.83
CA SER A 29 28.09 17.95 -37.95
C SER A 29 29.03 18.90 -38.72
N ASP A 30 28.98 20.22 -38.46
CA ASP A 30 30.03 21.14 -38.92
C ASP A 30 30.46 22.16 -37.84
N GLU A 31 31.78 22.27 -37.72
CA GLU A 31 32.57 23.18 -36.87
C GLU A 31 32.65 24.60 -37.48
N LEU A 32 32.68 25.64 -36.65
CA LEU A 32 32.83 27.04 -37.09
C LEU A 32 34.25 27.57 -36.78
N SER A 33 34.95 28.01 -37.84
CA SER A 33 36.38 28.35 -37.88
C SER A 33 36.74 29.78 -37.42
N GLU A 34 37.98 29.93 -36.93
CA GLU A 34 38.73 31.16 -36.60
C GLU A 34 38.73 32.25 -37.71
N GLU A 35 38.33 31.92 -38.94
CA GLU A 35 38.37 32.82 -40.09
C GLU A 35 37.32 33.94 -40.01
N ARG A 36 36.17 33.70 -39.34
CA ARG A 36 35.18 34.75 -39.10
C ARG A 36 35.68 35.83 -38.14
N PHE A 37 36.56 35.48 -37.20
CA PHE A 37 37.13 36.45 -36.25
C PHE A 37 38.17 37.36 -36.90
N LYS A 38 39.01 36.82 -37.80
CA LYS A 38 39.95 37.62 -38.60
C LYS A 38 39.25 38.60 -39.54
N SER A 39 38.17 38.18 -40.19
CA SER A 39 37.38 39.04 -41.08
C SER A 39 36.76 40.23 -40.35
N LEU A 40 36.32 40.04 -39.10
CA LEU A 40 35.77 41.09 -38.24
C LEU A 40 36.84 42.11 -37.79
N MET A 41 38.07 41.66 -37.55
CA MET A 41 39.18 42.54 -37.20
C MET A 41 39.65 43.40 -38.38
N GLU A 42 39.64 42.84 -39.60
CA GLU A 42 40.02 43.55 -40.82
C GLU A 42 38.95 44.60 -41.23
N GLN A 43 37.67 44.32 -40.96
CA GLN A 43 36.58 45.30 -41.09
C GLN A 43 36.72 46.45 -40.08
N LEU A 44 37.19 46.16 -38.87
CA LEU A 44 37.46 47.17 -37.84
C LEU A 44 38.64 48.08 -38.21
N GLU A 45 39.62 47.54 -38.93
CA GLU A 45 40.84 48.25 -39.35
C GLU A 45 40.57 49.22 -40.53
N ASN A 46 39.65 48.86 -41.42
CA ASN A 46 39.14 49.80 -42.43
C ASN A 46 38.31 50.93 -41.83
N PHE A 47 37.60 50.67 -40.72
CA PHE A 47 36.83 51.70 -40.01
C PHE A 47 37.74 52.74 -39.32
N LYS A 48 38.96 52.35 -38.91
CA LYS A 48 39.98 53.24 -38.32
C LYS A 48 40.48 54.34 -39.27
N LYS A 49 40.49 54.11 -40.58
CA LYS A 49 41.04 55.09 -41.55
C LYS A 49 40.12 56.28 -41.82
N THR A 50 38.85 56.20 -41.44
CA THR A 50 37.81 57.19 -41.83
C THR A 50 37.46 58.24 -40.78
N ASN A 51 37.90 58.11 -39.51
CA ASN A 51 37.47 59.01 -38.44
C ASN A 51 38.63 59.55 -37.58
N HIS A 52 38.97 60.82 -37.80
CA HIS A 52 40.12 61.50 -37.18
C HIS A 52 39.99 61.69 -35.66
N HIS A 53 38.77 61.69 -35.10
CA HIS A 53 38.51 61.83 -33.67
C HIS A 53 38.85 60.57 -32.84
N VAL A 54 39.00 59.41 -33.51
CA VAL A 54 39.38 58.14 -32.87
C VAL A 54 40.90 58.00 -32.72
N ALA A 55 41.68 58.76 -33.48
CA ALA A 55 43.15 58.74 -33.44
C ALA A 55 43.73 59.39 -32.17
N GLU A 56 43.10 60.45 -31.66
CA GLU A 56 43.49 61.09 -30.38
C GLU A 56 43.25 60.16 -29.18
N LEU A 57 42.10 59.48 -29.15
CA LEU A 57 41.78 58.51 -28.08
C LEU A 57 42.64 57.24 -28.14
N LEU A 58 43.14 56.88 -29.33
CA LEU A 58 44.07 55.75 -29.50
C LEU A 58 45.52 56.11 -29.14
N SER A 59 45.96 57.36 -29.32
CA SER A 59 47.28 57.81 -28.85
C SER A 59 47.36 57.81 -27.31
N GLU A 60 46.25 58.11 -26.62
CA GLU A 60 46.15 57.94 -25.17
C GLU A 60 46.11 56.45 -24.76
N ALA A 61 45.45 55.61 -25.56
CA ALA A 61 45.43 54.17 -25.34
C ALA A 61 46.79 53.48 -25.57
N GLU A 62 47.60 53.95 -26.53
CA GLU A 62 48.96 53.43 -26.78
C GLU A 62 49.94 53.84 -25.66
N SER A 63 49.79 55.05 -25.10
CA SER A 63 50.51 55.48 -23.88
C SER A 63 50.13 54.65 -22.65
N ALA A 64 48.88 54.20 -22.56
CA ALA A 64 48.41 53.29 -21.53
C ALA A 64 48.91 51.84 -21.77
N ASN A 65 48.99 51.41 -23.03
CA ASN A 65 49.45 50.07 -23.39
C ASN A 65 50.96 49.87 -23.16
N GLY A 66 51.75 50.93 -23.34
CA GLY A 66 53.17 50.95 -22.94
C GLY A 66 53.38 50.83 -21.42
N ARG A 67 52.45 51.37 -20.60
CA ARG A 67 52.47 51.19 -19.13
C ARG A 67 51.97 49.80 -18.71
N LEU A 68 51.00 49.25 -19.44
CA LEU A 68 50.48 47.89 -19.25
C LEU A 68 51.50 46.80 -19.60
N ALA A 69 52.40 47.01 -20.57
CA ALA A 69 53.46 46.04 -20.89
C ALA A 69 54.49 45.91 -19.76
N THR A 70 54.88 47.03 -19.15
CA THR A 70 55.79 47.06 -18.00
C THR A 70 55.13 46.51 -16.73
N GLN A 71 53.85 46.84 -16.49
CA GLN A 71 53.04 46.26 -15.41
C GLN A 71 52.77 44.76 -15.61
N ASN A 72 52.60 44.26 -16.82
CA ASN A 72 52.38 42.83 -17.08
C ASN A 72 53.61 41.96 -16.82
N SER A 73 54.83 42.52 -16.92
CA SER A 73 56.04 41.79 -16.51
C SER A 73 56.14 41.68 -14.98
N LEU A 74 55.81 42.77 -14.26
CA LEU A 74 55.69 42.79 -12.80
C LEU A 74 54.54 41.92 -12.29
N LEU A 75 53.41 41.87 -13.00
CA LEU A 75 52.26 41.01 -12.69
C LEU A 75 52.57 39.53 -12.91
N LYS A 76 53.37 39.15 -13.91
CA LYS A 76 53.77 37.73 -14.09
C LYS A 76 54.69 37.24 -12.97
N GLU A 77 55.49 38.14 -12.41
CA GLU A 77 56.38 37.84 -11.29
C GLU A 77 55.61 37.84 -9.95
N GLU A 78 54.63 38.74 -9.81
CA GLU A 78 53.73 38.81 -8.64
C GLU A 78 52.65 37.71 -8.65
N ILE A 79 52.15 37.26 -9.80
CA ILE A 79 51.24 36.10 -9.92
C ILE A 79 51.94 34.82 -9.47
N ARG A 80 53.22 34.62 -9.81
CA ARG A 80 53.99 33.47 -9.29
C ARG A 80 54.27 33.57 -7.78
N ARG A 81 54.22 34.78 -7.21
CA ARG A 81 54.33 35.00 -5.77
C ARG A 81 52.98 34.77 -5.08
N LEU A 82 51.89 35.25 -5.69
CA LEU A 82 50.50 35.08 -5.25
C LEU A 82 50.03 33.63 -5.35
N GLU A 83 50.43 32.85 -6.36
CA GLU A 83 50.13 31.40 -6.43
C GLU A 83 50.80 30.60 -5.29
N ARG A 84 51.92 31.10 -4.74
CA ARG A 84 52.55 30.53 -3.53
C ARG A 84 51.92 31.05 -2.24
N GLU A 85 51.32 32.24 -2.25
CA GLU A 85 50.62 32.85 -1.12
C GLU A 85 49.15 32.36 -1.02
N GLU A 86 48.46 32.08 -2.13
CA GLU A 86 47.11 31.52 -2.17
C GLU A 86 47.09 30.07 -1.64
N LYS A 87 48.17 29.32 -1.92
CA LYS A 87 48.40 28.00 -1.31
C LYS A 87 48.60 28.08 0.22
N ARG A 88 49.01 29.26 0.75
CA ARG A 88 49.12 29.58 2.18
C ARG A 88 47.84 30.19 2.77
N GLU A 89 47.08 30.96 2.01
CA GLU A 89 45.77 31.48 2.44
C GLU A 89 44.69 30.38 2.54
N ALA A 90 44.80 29.33 1.72
CA ALA A 90 43.98 28.13 1.88
C ALA A 90 44.23 27.43 3.23
N GLU A 91 45.46 27.50 3.76
CA GLU A 91 45.78 27.03 5.12
C GLU A 91 45.27 28.02 6.20
N LEU A 92 45.29 29.33 5.93
CA LEU A 92 44.82 30.39 6.84
C LEU A 92 43.28 30.48 6.96
N SER A 93 42.54 30.05 5.93
CA SER A 93 41.07 29.95 5.98
C SER A 93 40.60 28.81 6.90
N ASN A 94 41.40 27.77 7.09
CA ASN A 94 41.17 26.75 8.12
C ASN A 94 41.43 27.31 9.54
N GLU A 95 42.34 28.27 9.71
CA GLU A 95 42.61 28.95 10.99
C GLU A 95 41.45 29.86 11.45
N LYS A 96 40.83 30.64 10.56
CA LYS A 96 39.69 31.50 10.91
C LYS A 96 38.43 30.71 11.32
N ASN A 97 38.21 29.55 10.71
CA ASN A 97 37.14 28.64 11.14
C ASN A 97 37.45 28.00 12.51
N MET A 98 38.72 27.66 12.77
CA MET A 98 39.19 27.21 14.09
C MET A 98 39.11 28.29 15.18
N GLU A 99 39.25 29.56 14.83
CA GLU A 99 39.14 30.68 15.78
C GLU A 99 37.69 31.00 16.18
N TYR A 100 36.74 30.84 15.24
CA TYR A 100 35.31 30.89 15.55
C TYR A 100 34.88 29.73 16.47
N LEU A 101 35.39 28.52 16.21
CA LEU A 101 35.16 27.34 17.05
C LEU A 101 35.83 27.47 18.43
N LYS A 102 37.04 28.05 18.52
CA LYS A 102 37.71 28.38 19.80
C LYS A 102 36.90 29.35 20.64
N ASN A 103 36.30 30.39 20.05
CA ASN A 103 35.50 31.37 20.78
C ASN A 103 34.20 30.77 21.35
N VAL A 104 33.59 29.82 20.63
CA VAL A 104 32.45 29.03 21.12
C VAL A 104 32.87 28.09 22.26
N PHE A 105 34.08 27.52 22.17
CA PHE A 105 34.66 26.65 23.21
C PHE A 105 35.01 27.40 24.51
N VAL A 106 35.50 28.64 24.41
CA VAL A 106 35.87 29.51 25.56
C VAL A 106 34.63 30.00 26.34
N GLN A 107 33.49 30.23 25.68
CA GLN A 107 32.24 30.56 26.38
C GLN A 107 31.70 29.40 27.23
N PHE A 108 32.03 28.16 26.86
CA PHE A 108 31.49 26.94 27.48
C PHE A 108 32.24 26.46 28.73
N LEU A 109 33.47 26.95 28.95
CA LEU A 109 34.28 26.69 30.14
C LEU A 109 33.89 27.54 31.37
N LYS A 110 32.80 28.31 31.30
CA LYS A 110 32.28 29.06 32.45
C LYS A 110 31.65 28.12 33.50
N PRO A 111 31.88 28.31 34.81
CA PRO A 111 31.46 27.35 35.85
C PRO A 111 29.95 27.18 36.03
N GLU A 112 29.14 28.11 35.51
CA GLU A 112 27.70 28.24 35.81
C GLU A 112 26.77 27.50 34.81
N SER A 113 27.30 26.74 33.86
CA SER A 113 26.51 26.03 32.83
C SER A 113 26.00 24.67 33.32
N VAL A 114 24.69 24.42 33.14
CA VAL A 114 23.97 23.21 33.62
C VAL A 114 24.43 21.97 32.82
N PRO A 115 24.66 20.79 33.44
CA PRO A 115 25.18 19.59 32.76
C PRO A 115 24.38 19.17 31.51
N ALA A 116 23.06 19.40 31.50
CA ALA A 116 22.18 19.07 30.37
C ALA A 116 22.42 19.93 29.11
N GLU A 117 22.94 21.15 29.26
CA GLU A 117 23.30 22.02 28.11
C GLU A 117 24.65 21.61 27.52
N ARG A 118 25.57 21.04 28.32
CA ARG A 118 26.87 20.50 27.86
C ARG A 118 26.69 19.29 26.94
N ASP A 119 25.78 18.38 27.24
CA ASP A 119 25.52 17.22 26.37
C ASP A 119 24.82 17.61 25.05
N GLN A 120 23.91 18.59 25.06
CA GLN A 120 23.30 19.08 23.82
C GLN A 120 24.31 19.77 22.91
N LEU A 121 25.31 20.48 23.48
CA LEU A 121 26.33 21.12 22.67
C LEU A 121 27.40 20.15 22.15
N VAL A 122 27.74 19.08 22.86
CA VAL A 122 28.56 17.98 22.31
C VAL A 122 27.86 17.35 21.10
N VAL A 123 26.53 17.22 21.13
CA VAL A 123 25.73 16.75 19.97
C VAL A 123 25.75 17.76 18.81
N VAL A 124 25.74 19.06 19.10
CA VAL A 124 25.87 20.11 18.07
C VAL A 124 27.29 20.13 17.48
N LEU A 125 28.34 20.08 18.32
CA LEU A 125 29.74 20.02 17.90
C LEU A 125 30.05 18.73 17.13
N GLN A 126 29.50 17.58 17.53
CA GLN A 126 29.59 16.34 16.76
C GLN A 126 28.95 16.49 15.38
N ARG A 127 27.81 17.21 15.27
CA ARG A 127 27.14 17.45 14.00
C ARG A 127 27.86 18.45 13.10
N VAL A 128 28.50 19.46 13.67
CA VAL A 128 29.16 20.53 12.93
C VAL A 128 30.60 20.15 12.54
N LEU A 129 31.31 19.42 13.41
CA LEU A 129 32.71 19.03 13.22
C LEU A 129 32.90 17.59 12.74
N HIS A 130 31.83 16.78 12.69
CA HIS A 130 31.87 15.36 12.32
C HIS A 130 32.86 14.51 13.15
N LEU A 131 32.97 14.80 14.45
CA LEU A 131 33.83 14.06 15.38
C LEU A 131 33.40 12.58 15.49
N SER A 132 34.39 11.68 15.55
CA SER A 132 34.15 10.24 15.68
C SER A 132 33.63 9.86 17.08
N PRO A 133 32.98 8.69 17.25
CA PRO A 133 32.45 8.26 18.55
C PRO A 133 33.51 8.20 19.67
N LYS A 134 34.75 7.83 19.33
CA LYS A 134 35.91 7.80 20.25
C LYS A 134 36.38 9.20 20.63
N GLU A 135 36.38 10.16 19.70
CA GLU A 135 36.75 11.56 19.98
C GLU A 135 35.68 12.28 20.79
N VAL A 136 34.41 11.92 20.58
CA VAL A 136 33.28 12.38 21.41
C VAL A 136 33.38 11.78 22.82
N GLU A 137 33.78 10.52 22.98
CA GLU A 137 34.12 9.93 24.29
C GLU A 137 35.32 10.61 24.94
N ILE A 138 36.38 10.94 24.20
CA ILE A 138 37.54 11.69 24.69
C ILE A 138 37.15 13.12 25.10
N LEU A 139 36.26 13.79 24.36
CA LEU A 139 35.74 15.11 24.72
C LEU A 139 34.82 15.06 25.95
N LYS A 140 33.99 14.02 26.06
CA LYS A 140 33.18 13.79 27.27
C LYS A 140 34.07 13.47 28.47
N ALA A 141 35.13 12.67 28.30
CA ALA A 141 36.14 12.35 29.31
C ALA A 141 36.98 13.59 29.72
N ALA A 142 37.41 14.41 28.76
CA ALA A 142 38.14 15.66 29.00
C ALA A 142 37.28 16.70 29.72
N SER A 143 35.97 16.76 29.40
CA SER A 143 35.01 17.61 30.13
C SER A 143 34.75 17.13 31.56
N ALA A 144 34.90 15.82 31.82
CA ALA A 144 34.75 15.20 33.14
C ALA A 144 36.02 15.35 34.00
N HIS A 145 37.21 15.53 33.39
CA HIS A 145 38.50 15.67 34.10
C HIS A 145 38.94 17.12 34.40
N MET A 146 38.27 18.15 33.89
CA MET A 146 38.56 19.55 34.22
C MET A 146 37.74 20.04 35.44
N ALA A 147 38.03 19.49 36.62
CA ALA A 147 37.35 19.82 37.87
C ALA A 147 38.20 20.63 38.88
N THR A 148 39.35 21.18 38.49
CA THR A 148 40.19 21.99 39.39
C THR A 148 40.16 23.47 38.99
N ALA A 149 39.52 24.27 39.84
CA ALA A 149 39.23 25.70 39.66
C ALA A 149 40.45 26.62 39.46
N GLN A 150 41.67 26.10 39.54
CA GLN A 150 42.92 26.87 39.54
C GLN A 150 43.51 27.07 38.13
N ALA A 151 43.27 26.15 37.19
CA ALA A 151 43.75 26.29 35.80
C ALA A 151 42.92 27.27 34.96
N ALA A 152 41.62 27.37 35.22
CA ALA A 152 40.72 28.32 34.53
C ALA A 152 40.98 29.78 34.95
N SER A 153 41.39 30.01 36.20
CA SER A 153 41.68 31.36 36.72
C SER A 153 42.95 31.97 36.12
N CYS A 154 44.02 31.18 35.94
CA CYS A 154 45.25 31.64 35.30
C CYS A 154 45.07 31.95 33.80
N PHE A 155 44.22 31.20 33.09
CA PHE A 155 43.97 31.42 31.67
C PHE A 155 43.03 32.62 31.40
N LEU A 156 42.08 32.88 32.30
CA LEU A 156 41.17 34.04 32.21
C LEU A 156 41.84 35.36 32.61
N SER A 157 42.82 35.34 33.52
CA SER A 157 43.64 36.52 33.88
C SER A 157 44.55 37.01 32.76
N PHE A 158 44.91 36.15 31.80
CA PHE A 158 45.79 36.51 30.68
C PHE A 158 45.05 37.15 29.50
N LEU A 159 43.73 36.94 29.38
CA LEU A 159 42.94 37.33 28.21
C LEU A 159 42.13 38.63 28.37
N VAL A 160 42.05 39.21 29.57
CA VAL A 160 41.26 40.43 29.82
C VAL A 160 42.14 41.58 30.32
N LYS A 161 42.73 42.27 29.33
CA LYS A 161 43.23 43.66 29.29
C LYS A 161 44.59 44.03 29.90
N ASP A 162 45.42 44.59 29.00
CA ASP A 162 46.43 45.65 29.13
C ASP A 162 47.12 45.89 30.48
N ASN A 163 48.42 45.58 30.49
CA ASN A 163 49.51 46.17 31.29
C ASN A 163 49.21 46.57 32.75
N THR A 164 49.55 45.71 33.72
CA THR A 164 50.63 45.93 34.71
C THR A 164 50.67 44.87 35.83
N LYS A 165 51.89 44.38 36.10
CA LYS A 165 52.42 43.65 37.28
C LYS A 165 52.10 42.15 37.48
N MET A 166 53.18 41.37 37.44
CA MET A 166 53.37 40.02 37.98
C MET A 166 53.35 40.00 39.51
N GLU A 167 52.93 38.88 40.11
CA GLU A 167 53.49 38.32 41.36
C GLU A 167 53.31 36.78 41.40
N GLU A 168 54.25 36.12 42.07
CA GLU A 168 54.66 34.69 42.00
C GLU A 168 53.70 33.64 42.64
N PRO A 169 53.87 32.32 42.31
CA PRO A 169 53.05 31.24 42.83
C PRO A 169 53.57 30.70 44.19
N ALA A 170 52.65 30.46 45.15
CA ALA A 170 52.93 29.73 46.37
C ALA A 170 52.69 28.21 46.19
N THR A 171 53.69 27.45 46.62
CA THR A 171 53.84 25.99 46.61
C THR A 171 52.77 25.25 47.42
N SER A 172 52.19 24.16 46.89
CA SER A 172 51.64 23.07 47.72
C SER A 172 51.59 21.72 46.98
N ALA A 173 52.36 20.77 47.55
CA ALA A 173 52.28 19.30 47.55
C ALA A 173 51.81 18.53 46.30
N LEU A 174 52.72 17.71 45.75
CA LEU A 174 52.42 16.56 44.88
C LEU A 174 51.41 15.62 45.54
N LYS A 175 50.18 15.56 45.01
CA LYS A 175 49.26 14.44 45.25
C LYS A 175 49.47 13.41 44.14
N LEU A 176 50.11 12.29 44.47
CA LEU A 176 50.16 11.13 43.60
C LEU A 176 48.74 10.58 43.40
N SER A 177 48.42 10.15 42.19
CA SER A 177 47.10 9.59 41.84
C SER A 177 46.81 8.32 42.62
N GLU A 178 45.53 8.05 42.90
CA GLU A 178 45.09 6.82 43.59
C GLU A 178 45.62 5.54 42.92
N GLU A 179 45.77 5.49 41.59
CA GLU A 179 46.36 4.33 40.89
C GLU A 179 47.84 4.09 41.27
N VAL A 180 48.66 5.14 41.32
CA VAL A 180 50.07 5.07 41.76
C VAL A 180 50.19 4.71 43.24
N MET A 181 49.25 5.18 44.08
CA MET A 181 49.17 4.78 45.48
C MET A 181 48.75 3.31 45.66
N THR A 182 47.91 2.79 44.75
CA THR A 182 47.43 1.40 44.77
C THR A 182 48.55 0.45 44.35
N GLU A 183 49.33 0.80 43.32
CA GLU A 183 50.49 0.02 42.86
C GLU A 183 51.62 -0.04 43.92
N ILE A 184 51.83 1.05 44.66
CA ILE A 184 52.79 1.10 45.77
C ILE A 184 52.32 0.25 46.97
N GLN A 185 51.00 0.11 47.18
CA GLN A 185 50.43 -0.75 48.23
C GLN A 185 50.53 -2.24 47.89
N ASP A 186 50.42 -2.62 46.62
CA ASP A 186 50.56 -4.02 46.16
C ASP A 186 52.03 -4.49 46.14
N MET A 187 53.02 -3.59 46.07
CA MET A 187 54.45 -3.93 46.15
C MET A 187 54.96 -4.25 47.58
N CYS A 188 54.17 -4.01 48.63
CA CYS A 188 54.59 -4.15 50.04
C CYS A 188 54.04 -5.42 50.73
N ILE A 189 54.07 -6.58 50.07
CA ILE A 189 53.53 -7.83 50.63
C ILE A 189 54.57 -8.97 50.47
N THR A 190 55.51 -9.07 51.41
CA THR A 190 56.42 -10.24 51.56
C THR A 190 56.31 -10.85 52.96
N GLU A 191 56.79 -12.09 53.16
CA GLU A 191 56.57 -12.87 54.39
C GLU A 191 57.13 -12.22 55.67
N TYR A 192 58.06 -11.26 55.56
CA TYR A 192 58.67 -10.57 56.69
C TYR A 192 58.19 -9.12 56.91
N CYS A 193 57.39 -8.56 56.00
CA CYS A 193 56.81 -7.21 56.11
C CYS A 193 55.32 -7.21 55.70
N ARG A 194 54.41 -7.18 56.69
CA ARG A 194 52.98 -6.97 56.46
C ARG A 194 52.56 -5.58 56.99
N PRO A 195 51.92 -4.69 56.21
CA PRO A 195 51.72 -3.29 56.60
C PRO A 195 50.77 -3.05 57.79
N ASN A 196 50.04 -4.08 58.24
CA ASN A 196 48.96 -3.95 59.23
C ASN A 196 49.19 -4.75 60.53
N MET A 197 50.42 -5.17 60.85
CA MET A 197 50.78 -5.76 62.16
C MET A 197 51.76 -4.88 62.94
N SER A 198 51.59 -4.83 64.26
CA SER A 198 52.55 -4.21 65.17
C SER A 198 53.91 -4.92 65.09
N LEU A 199 55.00 -4.16 64.94
CA LEU A 199 56.37 -4.68 64.86
C LEU A 199 56.71 -5.63 66.02
N ILE A 200 56.16 -5.36 67.21
CA ILE A 200 56.35 -6.19 68.41
C ILE A 200 55.67 -7.57 68.25
N ALA A 201 54.53 -7.62 67.56
CA ALA A 201 53.83 -8.88 67.30
C ALA A 201 54.59 -9.75 66.29
N GLN A 202 55.16 -9.14 65.24
CA GLN A 202 56.01 -9.84 64.27
C GLN A 202 57.30 -10.38 64.90
N ILE A 203 57.96 -9.60 65.77
CA ILE A 203 59.16 -10.04 66.49
C ILE A 203 58.86 -11.23 67.41
N ASN A 204 57.71 -11.22 68.10
CA ASN A 204 57.30 -12.34 68.96
C ASN A 204 56.88 -13.58 68.16
N GLU A 205 56.44 -13.43 66.90
CA GLU A 205 56.07 -14.53 66.00
C GLU A 205 57.31 -15.18 65.37
N LEU A 206 58.34 -14.38 65.06
CA LEU A 206 59.65 -14.86 64.59
C LEU A 206 60.47 -15.51 65.71
N PHE A 207 60.26 -15.12 66.98
CA PHE A 207 60.95 -15.67 68.15
C PHE A 207 59.98 -16.02 69.31
N PRO A 208 59.20 -17.12 69.21
CA PRO A 208 58.16 -17.43 70.19
C PRO A 208 58.65 -18.01 71.52
N THR A 209 59.90 -18.48 71.62
CA THR A 209 60.50 -19.01 72.86
C THR A 209 61.97 -18.60 73.02
N GLU A 210 62.54 -18.63 74.23
CA GLU A 210 63.95 -18.27 74.47
C GLU A 210 64.95 -19.10 73.65
N GLN A 211 64.62 -20.35 73.31
CA GLN A 211 65.47 -21.17 72.43
C GLN A 211 65.48 -20.67 70.99
N SER A 212 64.41 -20.03 70.52
CA SER A 212 64.27 -19.48 69.16
C SER A 212 65.28 -18.35 68.87
N LEU A 213 65.76 -17.64 69.90
CA LEU A 213 66.79 -16.61 69.78
C LEU A 213 68.15 -17.16 69.30
N THR A 214 68.37 -18.48 69.32
CA THR A 214 69.57 -19.08 68.72
C THR A 214 69.60 -18.99 67.19
N GLN A 215 68.45 -18.71 66.54
CA GLN A 215 68.36 -18.51 65.09
C GLN A 215 68.45 -17.04 64.66
N LEU A 216 68.67 -16.11 65.61
CA LEU A 216 68.70 -14.66 65.40
C LEU A 216 69.67 -14.26 64.27
N ASP A 217 70.89 -14.80 64.27
CA ASP A 217 71.90 -14.47 63.25
C ASP A 217 71.49 -14.94 61.85
N SER A 218 70.73 -16.04 61.72
CA SER A 218 70.24 -16.51 60.42
C SER A 218 69.10 -15.64 59.88
N VAL A 219 68.26 -15.12 60.78
CA VAL A 219 67.15 -14.21 60.42
C VAL A 219 67.70 -12.83 60.07
N ILE A 220 68.69 -12.33 60.81
CA ILE A 220 69.38 -11.07 60.47
C ILE A 220 70.06 -11.21 59.11
N ALA A 221 70.79 -12.30 58.85
CA ALA A 221 71.43 -12.51 57.55
C ALA A 221 70.42 -12.62 56.38
N ALA A 222 69.24 -13.21 56.62
CA ALA A 222 68.18 -13.27 55.62
C ALA A 222 67.57 -11.87 55.34
N VAL A 223 67.31 -11.07 56.38
CA VAL A 223 66.80 -9.70 56.25
C VAL A 223 67.83 -8.78 55.60
N GLU A 224 69.12 -8.89 55.96
CA GLU A 224 70.20 -8.14 55.31
C GLU A 224 70.38 -8.54 53.84
N GLY A 225 70.18 -9.82 53.51
CA GLY A 225 70.16 -10.30 52.12
C GLY A 225 69.02 -9.70 51.30
N GLU A 226 67.81 -9.67 51.87
CA GLU A 226 66.63 -9.11 51.20
C GLU A 226 66.72 -7.58 51.04
N ILE A 227 67.28 -6.87 52.02
CA ILE A 227 67.60 -5.42 51.92
C ILE A 227 68.63 -5.19 50.81
N SER A 228 69.67 -6.03 50.70
CA SER A 228 70.68 -5.88 49.65
C SER A 228 70.15 -6.19 48.24
N GLU A 229 69.19 -7.11 48.09
CA GLU A 229 68.51 -7.34 46.80
C GLU A 229 67.64 -6.14 46.42
N LEU A 230 66.86 -5.61 47.36
CA LEU A 230 66.05 -4.39 47.17
C LEU A 230 66.90 -3.17 46.82
N ASP A 231 68.04 -2.97 47.48
CA ASP A 231 68.95 -1.85 47.18
C ASP A 231 69.59 -1.97 45.79
N ASN A 232 69.93 -3.19 45.33
CA ASN A 232 70.46 -3.41 43.98
C ASN A 232 69.39 -3.14 42.91
N GLU A 233 68.14 -3.51 43.16
CA GLU A 233 67.02 -3.28 42.25
C GLU A 233 66.64 -1.78 42.18
N LEU A 234 66.65 -1.08 43.32
CA LEU A 234 66.51 0.37 43.41
C LEU A 234 67.65 1.11 42.70
N ALA A 235 68.89 0.66 42.85
CA ALA A 235 70.05 1.27 42.18
C ALA A 235 69.95 1.14 40.64
N TYR A 236 69.55 -0.02 40.13
CA TYR A 236 69.33 -0.24 38.69
C TYR A 236 68.21 0.67 38.12
N LEU A 237 67.11 0.84 38.86
CA LEU A 237 66.00 1.71 38.47
C LEU A 237 66.35 3.21 38.55
N VAL A 238 67.16 3.63 39.52
CA VAL A 238 67.61 5.03 39.65
C VAL A 238 68.62 5.39 38.55
N GLU A 239 69.52 4.48 38.19
CA GLU A 239 70.53 4.71 37.13
C GLU A 239 69.91 4.74 35.72
N THR A 240 68.85 3.97 35.48
CA THR A 240 68.06 4.05 34.23
C THR A 240 67.18 5.30 34.16
N ASN A 241 66.63 5.77 35.28
CA ASN A 241 65.87 7.03 35.33
C ASN A 241 66.75 8.29 35.18
N ALA A 242 67.98 8.28 35.68
CA ALA A 242 68.91 9.41 35.56
C ALA A 242 69.29 9.70 34.09
N ASN A 243 69.54 8.65 33.29
CA ASN A 243 69.86 8.78 31.86
C ASN A 243 68.68 9.25 30.98
N VAL A 244 67.44 9.02 31.41
CA VAL A 244 66.22 9.48 30.72
C VAL A 244 65.92 10.95 31.05
N SER A 245 66.24 11.40 32.27
CA SER A 245 66.09 12.81 32.68
C SER A 245 67.07 13.74 31.94
N GLU A 246 68.34 13.34 31.77
CA GLU A 246 69.36 14.15 31.09
C GLU A 246 69.07 14.33 29.59
N ARG A 247 68.62 13.26 28.91
CA ARG A 247 68.12 13.35 27.51
C ARG A 247 66.84 14.17 27.38
N GLY A 248 66.00 14.16 28.41
CA GLY A 248 64.79 14.97 28.49
C GLY A 248 65.09 16.48 28.57
N GLU A 249 66.08 16.88 29.38
CA GLU A 249 66.50 18.29 29.51
C GLU A 249 67.16 18.83 28.24
N GLU A 250 68.03 18.06 27.57
CA GLU A 250 68.64 18.49 26.30
C GLU A 250 67.58 18.67 25.18
N ALA A 251 66.62 17.76 25.08
CA ALA A 251 65.53 17.86 24.12
C ALA A 251 64.56 19.01 24.43
N LEU A 252 64.27 19.27 25.71
CA LEU A 252 63.43 20.38 26.15
C LEU A 252 64.08 21.74 25.87
N LYS A 253 65.41 21.85 26.03
CA LYS A 253 66.17 23.08 25.78
C LYS A 253 66.24 23.40 24.28
N LEU A 254 66.48 22.39 23.44
CA LEU A 254 66.40 22.51 21.97
C LEU A 254 64.98 22.91 21.51
N ALA A 255 63.94 22.35 22.14
CA ALA A 255 62.56 22.72 21.84
C ALA A 255 62.22 24.16 22.28
N GLN A 256 62.71 24.61 23.43
CA GLN A 256 62.51 25.99 23.92
C GLN A 256 63.20 27.03 23.03
N ASP A 257 64.46 26.79 22.62
CA ASP A 257 65.19 27.69 21.72
C ASP A 257 64.52 27.75 20.33
N ALA A 258 64.08 26.60 19.80
CA ALA A 258 63.32 26.53 18.57
C ALA A 258 61.97 27.26 18.68
N MET A 259 61.28 27.18 19.82
CA MET A 259 60.01 27.88 20.05
C MET A 259 60.18 29.40 20.11
N VAL A 260 61.26 29.92 20.70
CA VAL A 260 61.56 31.36 20.73
C VAL A 260 61.92 31.89 19.34
N GLU A 261 62.68 31.13 18.55
CA GLU A 261 63.00 31.48 17.16
C GLU A 261 61.75 31.40 16.25
N LEU A 262 60.87 30.42 16.51
CA LEU A 262 59.58 30.30 15.84
C LEU A 262 58.65 31.47 16.21
N GLU A 263 58.60 31.90 17.48
CA GLU A 263 57.81 33.05 17.93
C GLU A 263 58.28 34.35 17.26
N LYS A 264 59.59 34.55 17.14
CA LYS A 264 60.17 35.72 16.46
C LYS A 264 59.89 35.70 14.96
N SER A 265 59.96 34.51 14.34
CA SER A 265 59.60 34.31 12.93
C SER A 265 58.10 34.52 12.70
N ILE A 266 57.24 33.97 13.56
CA ILE A 266 55.77 34.13 13.52
C ILE A 266 55.39 35.60 13.76
N GLY A 267 56.09 36.33 14.64
CA GLY A 267 55.90 37.76 14.84
C GLY A 267 56.22 38.57 13.57
N SER A 268 57.38 38.33 12.95
CA SER A 268 57.76 39.02 11.70
C SER A 268 56.89 38.61 10.50
N ILE A 269 56.36 37.39 10.50
CA ILE A 269 55.41 36.90 9.51
C ILE A 269 54.05 37.55 9.77
N ARG A 270 53.57 37.63 11.02
CA ARG A 270 52.31 38.31 11.36
C ARG A 270 52.31 39.80 11.01
N GLU A 271 53.41 40.52 11.23
CA GLU A 271 53.53 41.93 10.81
C GLU A 271 53.53 42.08 9.29
N ARG A 272 54.26 41.20 8.58
CA ARG A 272 54.27 41.19 7.11
C ARG A 272 52.94 40.74 6.51
N THR A 273 52.25 39.78 7.11
CA THR A 273 50.91 39.31 6.73
C THR A 273 49.85 40.33 7.05
N LYS A 274 49.94 41.09 8.16
CA LYS A 274 49.04 42.23 8.41
C LYS A 274 49.21 43.32 7.35
N SER A 275 50.45 43.70 7.04
CA SER A 275 50.73 44.68 6.01
C SER A 275 50.35 44.19 4.61
N SER A 276 50.55 42.91 4.29
CA SER A 276 50.11 42.33 3.02
C SER A 276 48.59 42.17 2.96
N ASP A 277 47.92 41.80 4.05
CA ASP A 277 46.45 41.72 4.12
C ASP A 277 45.80 43.10 3.91
N GLU A 278 46.40 44.17 4.43
CA GLU A 278 45.92 45.54 4.22
C GLU A 278 46.08 45.97 2.75
N ILE A 279 47.24 45.71 2.15
CA ILE A 279 47.52 46.02 0.74
C ILE A 279 46.69 45.14 -0.20
N VAL A 280 46.54 43.85 0.09
CA VAL A 280 45.72 42.90 -0.66
C VAL A 280 44.25 43.24 -0.50
N ARG A 281 43.78 43.73 0.66
CA ARG A 281 42.41 44.27 0.82
C ARG A 281 42.18 45.51 -0.02
N GLU A 282 43.11 46.46 -0.05
CA GLU A 282 42.97 47.63 -0.92
C GLU A 282 43.04 47.25 -2.41
N MET A 283 43.97 46.38 -2.82
CA MET A 283 44.04 45.87 -4.19
C MET A 283 42.81 45.05 -4.58
N THR A 284 42.30 44.16 -3.73
CA THR A 284 41.06 43.41 -4.03
C THR A 284 39.83 44.30 -3.99
N ARG A 285 39.81 45.39 -3.21
CA ARG A 285 38.76 46.42 -3.29
C ARG A 285 38.81 47.12 -4.65
N ASP A 286 39.99 47.53 -5.09
CA ASP A 286 40.16 48.25 -6.35
C ASP A 286 39.96 47.33 -7.57
N ILE A 287 40.38 46.05 -7.50
CA ILE A 287 40.09 45.01 -8.50
C ILE A 287 38.59 44.70 -8.53
N LYS A 288 37.91 44.60 -7.38
CA LYS A 288 36.44 44.45 -7.36
C LYS A 288 35.75 45.69 -7.94
N GLN A 289 36.25 46.89 -7.68
CA GLN A 289 35.72 48.11 -8.31
C GLN A 289 35.94 48.11 -9.82
N LEU A 290 37.11 47.65 -10.29
CA LEU A 290 37.42 47.49 -11.72
C LEU A 290 36.60 46.39 -12.39
N ASP A 291 36.36 45.27 -11.72
CA ASP A 291 35.51 44.19 -12.23
C ASP A 291 34.05 44.60 -12.25
N VAL A 292 33.57 45.34 -11.24
CA VAL A 292 32.24 45.95 -11.26
C VAL A 292 32.13 46.98 -12.39
N ALA A 293 33.15 47.83 -12.58
CA ALA A 293 33.18 48.79 -13.69
C ALA A 293 33.21 48.10 -15.06
N LYS A 294 34.02 47.04 -15.23
CA LYS A 294 34.11 46.23 -16.45
C LYS A 294 32.80 45.48 -16.71
N ARG A 295 32.17 44.91 -15.69
CA ARG A 295 30.88 44.22 -15.80
C ARG A 295 29.77 45.21 -16.17
N ASN A 296 29.76 46.40 -15.55
CA ASN A 296 28.84 47.47 -15.89
C ASN A 296 29.05 48.02 -17.30
N LEU A 297 30.30 48.19 -17.73
CA LEU A 297 30.65 48.60 -19.11
C LEU A 297 30.24 47.54 -20.13
N THR A 298 30.55 46.27 -19.86
CA THR A 298 30.19 45.15 -20.75
C THR A 298 28.67 45.03 -20.85
N ALA A 299 27.97 45.08 -19.72
CA ALA A 299 26.51 45.11 -19.67
C ALA A 299 25.94 46.30 -20.46
N SER A 300 26.50 47.50 -20.28
CA SER A 300 26.07 48.71 -21.00
C SER A 300 26.28 48.60 -22.51
N ILE A 301 27.42 48.05 -22.96
CA ILE A 301 27.72 47.82 -24.38
C ILE A 301 26.75 46.78 -24.97
N THR A 302 26.50 45.67 -24.27
CA THR A 302 25.53 44.66 -24.73
C THR A 302 24.11 45.21 -24.78
N THR A 303 23.71 46.03 -23.81
CA THR A 303 22.39 46.68 -23.79
C THR A 303 22.28 47.70 -24.92
N LEU A 304 23.33 48.48 -25.21
CA LEU A 304 23.37 49.39 -26.37
C LEU A 304 23.30 48.64 -27.70
N HIS A 305 23.99 47.49 -27.81
CA HIS A 305 23.94 46.65 -29.00
C HIS A 305 22.54 46.06 -29.23
N HIS A 306 21.90 45.54 -28.17
CA HIS A 306 20.52 45.06 -28.24
C HIS A 306 19.52 46.20 -28.56
N LEU A 307 19.75 47.41 -28.06
CA LEU A 307 18.94 48.59 -28.38
C LEU A 307 19.08 48.98 -29.85
N HIS A 308 20.29 48.87 -30.42
CA HIS A 308 20.53 49.10 -31.84
C HIS A 308 19.83 48.06 -32.74
N ILE A 309 19.86 46.79 -32.35
CA ILE A 309 19.13 45.71 -33.04
C ILE A 309 17.61 45.98 -32.98
N LEU A 310 17.09 46.43 -31.84
CA LEU A 310 15.68 46.76 -31.69
C LEU A 310 15.26 47.95 -32.58
N LEU A 311 16.05 49.02 -32.60
CA LEU A 311 15.78 50.22 -33.41
C LEU A 311 15.74 49.88 -34.91
N THR A 312 16.81 49.24 -35.40
CA THR A 312 16.93 48.84 -36.81
C THR A 312 15.90 47.77 -37.21
N GLY A 313 15.57 46.86 -36.28
CA GLY A 313 14.54 45.84 -36.45
C GLY A 313 13.13 46.42 -36.58
N VAL A 314 12.76 47.40 -35.74
CA VAL A 314 11.44 48.06 -35.78
C VAL A 314 11.26 48.88 -37.07
N GLU A 315 12.29 49.61 -37.50
CA GLU A 315 12.27 50.36 -38.77
C GLU A 315 12.13 49.42 -39.98
N SER A 316 12.88 48.32 -40.01
CA SER A 316 12.82 47.33 -41.09
C SER A 316 11.45 46.61 -41.12
N LEU A 317 10.89 46.29 -39.95
CA LEU A 317 9.57 45.66 -39.83
C LEU A 317 8.46 46.55 -40.41
N GLY A 318 8.50 47.86 -40.17
CA GLY A 318 7.56 48.81 -40.76
C GLY A 318 7.57 48.76 -42.30
N ALA A 319 8.76 48.76 -42.90
CA ALA A 319 8.90 48.68 -44.36
C ALA A 319 8.39 47.35 -44.96
N TRP A 320 8.53 46.23 -44.23
CA TRP A 320 8.02 44.93 -44.68
C TRP A 320 6.51 44.79 -44.57
N VAL A 321 5.90 45.38 -43.53
CA VAL A 321 4.43 45.40 -43.34
C VAL A 321 3.76 46.14 -44.50
N ASP A 322 4.30 47.31 -44.89
CA ASP A 322 3.78 48.10 -46.01
C ASP A 322 3.90 47.38 -47.37
N LYS A 323 5.01 46.65 -47.56
CA LYS A 323 5.28 45.89 -48.81
C LYS A 323 4.59 44.52 -48.87
N LYS A 324 3.90 44.09 -47.80
CA LYS A 324 3.30 42.76 -47.66
C LYS A 324 4.29 41.60 -47.87
N ASP A 325 5.53 41.78 -47.43
CA ASP A 325 6.60 40.77 -47.53
C ASP A 325 6.60 39.85 -46.31
N TYR A 326 5.71 38.84 -46.33
CA TYR A 326 5.53 37.91 -45.21
C TYR A 326 6.73 36.99 -44.98
N SER A 327 7.58 36.77 -45.99
CA SER A 327 8.77 35.92 -45.88
C SER A 327 9.85 36.57 -44.99
N SER A 328 10.15 37.84 -45.25
CA SER A 328 11.08 38.63 -44.43
C SER A 328 10.57 38.83 -43.00
N ILE A 329 9.26 39.05 -42.84
CA ILE A 329 8.61 39.19 -41.52
C ILE A 329 8.73 37.89 -40.72
N ALA A 330 8.44 36.73 -41.32
CA ALA A 330 8.50 35.43 -40.63
C ALA A 330 9.89 35.11 -40.07
N ARG A 331 10.97 35.51 -40.76
CA ARG A 331 12.36 35.24 -40.35
C ARG A 331 12.84 36.14 -39.21
N GLN A 332 12.47 37.42 -39.21
CA GLN A 332 13.08 38.44 -38.34
C GLN A 332 12.19 38.81 -37.14
N LEU A 333 10.87 38.64 -37.23
CA LEU A 333 9.93 38.98 -36.16
C LEU A 333 10.23 38.25 -34.82
N PRO A 334 10.48 36.93 -34.77
CA PRO A 334 10.79 36.25 -33.51
C PRO A 334 12.06 36.78 -32.83
N ALA A 335 13.08 37.14 -33.62
CA ALA A 335 14.32 37.71 -33.09
C ALA A 335 14.09 39.10 -32.47
N ILE A 336 13.28 39.94 -33.11
CA ILE A 336 12.91 41.27 -32.61
C ILE A 336 12.09 41.17 -31.31
N LEU A 337 11.18 40.19 -31.21
CA LEU A 337 10.38 39.97 -30.00
C LEU A 337 11.22 39.47 -28.81
N ASN A 338 12.15 38.56 -29.05
CA ASN A 338 13.08 38.10 -28.01
C ASN A 338 13.98 39.23 -27.49
N VAL A 339 14.46 40.10 -28.39
CA VAL A 339 15.27 41.27 -28.00
C VAL A 339 14.44 42.27 -27.20
N LEU A 340 13.15 42.46 -27.53
CA LEU A 340 12.25 43.33 -26.76
C LEU A 340 12.04 42.85 -25.32
N GLN A 341 11.91 41.54 -25.09
CA GLN A 341 11.74 40.96 -23.74
C GLN A 341 12.92 41.31 -22.81
N LEU A 342 14.13 41.44 -23.36
CA LEU A 342 15.31 41.86 -22.58
C LEU A 342 15.20 43.30 -22.04
N PHE A 343 14.27 44.11 -22.57
CA PHE A 343 14.03 45.49 -22.16
C PHE A 343 12.74 45.69 -21.34
N ASP A 344 12.05 44.62 -20.92
CA ASP A 344 10.82 44.74 -20.13
C ASP A 344 11.01 45.50 -18.80
N GLY A 345 12.20 45.40 -18.20
CA GLY A 345 12.57 46.15 -16.99
C GLY A 345 12.89 47.64 -17.22
N TYR A 346 13.01 48.09 -18.47
CA TYR A 346 13.34 49.48 -18.84
C TYR A 346 12.14 50.25 -19.41
N LYS A 347 10.92 49.73 -19.23
CA LYS A 347 9.66 50.34 -19.70
C LYS A 347 9.36 51.73 -19.13
N GLU A 348 10.02 52.14 -18.05
CA GLU A 348 9.88 53.50 -17.49
C GLU A 348 10.60 54.58 -18.32
N SER A 349 11.50 54.20 -19.23
CA SER A 349 12.16 55.15 -20.13
C SER A 349 11.23 55.55 -21.29
N GLU A 350 11.03 56.86 -21.47
CA GLU A 350 10.10 57.42 -22.46
C GLU A 350 10.41 57.00 -23.92
N GLN A 351 11.69 56.83 -24.28
CA GLN A 351 12.09 56.42 -25.63
C GLN A 351 11.85 54.93 -25.90
N ILE A 352 12.07 54.07 -24.90
CA ILE A 352 11.82 52.63 -25.01
C ILE A 352 10.32 52.35 -24.98
N ALA A 353 9.55 53.10 -24.18
CA ALA A 353 8.10 53.05 -24.18
C ALA A 353 7.50 53.45 -25.54
N ASN A 354 8.05 54.50 -26.18
CA ASN A 354 7.63 54.90 -27.53
C ASN A 354 7.97 53.83 -28.58
N LEU A 355 9.15 53.21 -28.52
CA LEU A 355 9.53 52.10 -29.41
C LEU A 355 8.64 50.86 -29.23
N SER A 356 8.33 50.50 -27.98
CA SER A 356 7.37 49.42 -27.67
C SER A 356 5.99 49.76 -28.24
N GLN A 357 5.52 51.00 -28.05
CA GLN A 357 4.23 51.45 -28.57
C GLN A 357 4.17 51.46 -30.11
N GLN A 358 5.27 51.82 -30.78
CA GLN A 358 5.38 51.74 -32.24
C GLN A 358 5.33 50.29 -32.73
N LEU A 359 6.05 49.38 -32.07
CA LEU A 359 6.02 47.97 -32.37
C LEU A 359 4.63 47.36 -32.13
N ASP A 360 3.94 47.75 -31.06
CA ASP A 360 2.58 47.28 -30.76
C ASP A 360 1.56 47.80 -31.80
N LYS A 361 1.71 49.04 -32.28
CA LYS A 361 0.92 49.56 -33.42
C LYS A 361 1.16 48.77 -34.70
N LEU A 362 2.42 48.43 -35.00
CA LEU A 362 2.78 47.61 -36.16
C LEU A 362 2.23 46.18 -36.03
N LYS A 363 2.32 45.55 -34.86
CA LYS A 363 1.70 44.24 -34.57
C LYS A 363 0.18 44.26 -34.78
N ALA A 364 -0.50 45.30 -34.30
CA ALA A 364 -1.95 45.45 -34.46
C ALA A 364 -2.35 45.64 -35.94
N SER A 365 -1.62 46.46 -36.69
CA SER A 365 -1.83 46.65 -38.13
C SER A 365 -1.62 45.34 -38.91
N LEU A 366 -0.49 44.67 -38.64
CA LEU A 366 -0.14 43.39 -39.26
C LEU A 366 -1.18 42.30 -38.94
N THR A 367 -1.71 42.26 -37.71
CA THR A 367 -2.76 41.33 -37.27
C THR A 367 -4.03 41.47 -38.11
N ILE A 368 -4.53 42.69 -38.28
CA ILE A 368 -5.74 42.96 -39.05
C ILE A 368 -5.54 42.59 -40.53
N GLN A 369 -4.39 42.98 -41.08
CA GLN A 369 -4.03 42.72 -42.48
C GLN A 369 -3.87 41.21 -42.74
N LEU A 370 -3.17 40.50 -41.86
CA LEU A 370 -2.94 39.06 -41.95
C LEU A 370 -4.25 38.29 -41.88
N ALA A 371 -5.15 38.60 -40.94
CA ALA A 371 -6.44 37.92 -40.81
C ALA A 371 -7.30 38.06 -42.09
N LYS A 372 -7.26 39.22 -42.76
CA LYS A 372 -7.99 39.46 -44.01
C LYS A 372 -7.35 38.74 -45.20
N ASP A 373 -6.04 38.87 -45.36
CA ASP A 373 -5.32 38.30 -46.50
C ASP A 373 -5.30 36.76 -46.44
N LEU A 374 -5.22 36.17 -45.24
CA LEU A 374 -5.23 34.72 -45.03
C LEU A 374 -6.63 34.12 -45.31
N LYS A 375 -7.72 34.76 -44.86
CA LYS A 375 -9.10 34.34 -45.23
C LYS A 375 -9.34 34.39 -46.74
N ASN A 376 -8.91 35.47 -47.41
CA ASN A 376 -9.06 35.61 -48.85
C ASN A 376 -8.28 34.54 -49.62
N ALA A 377 -7.05 34.22 -49.20
CA ALA A 377 -6.21 33.21 -49.87
C ALA A 377 -6.83 31.80 -49.83
N PHE A 378 -7.43 31.42 -48.70
CA PHE A 378 -8.11 30.12 -48.56
C PHE A 378 -9.47 30.07 -49.27
N GLN A 379 -10.18 31.21 -49.40
CA GLN A 379 -11.44 31.28 -50.16
C GLN A 379 -11.22 31.23 -51.68
N THR A 380 -10.12 31.81 -52.19
CA THR A 380 -9.82 31.82 -53.63
C THR A 380 -9.08 30.56 -54.11
N GLY A 381 -8.66 29.69 -53.18
CA GLY A 381 -7.97 28.43 -53.49
C GLY A 381 -6.52 28.60 -54.00
N GLN A 382 -5.95 29.80 -53.94
CA GLN A 382 -4.57 30.07 -54.36
C GLN A 382 -3.58 29.73 -53.23
N LEU A 383 -3.32 28.43 -53.06
CA LEU A 383 -2.39 27.90 -52.07
C LEU A 383 -0.95 27.97 -52.63
N SER A 384 -0.17 28.95 -52.15
CA SER A 384 1.22 29.20 -52.56
C SER A 384 2.15 29.23 -51.34
N GLU A 385 3.46 29.20 -51.55
CA GLU A 385 4.49 29.33 -50.50
C GLU A 385 4.30 30.58 -49.62
N ARG A 386 3.73 31.64 -50.21
CA ARG A 386 3.35 32.88 -49.51
C ARG A 386 2.37 32.64 -48.36
N VAL A 387 1.44 31.68 -48.50
CA VAL A 387 0.45 31.35 -47.47
C VAL A 387 1.11 30.61 -46.30
N THR A 388 2.10 29.77 -46.57
CA THR A 388 2.92 29.12 -45.55
C THR A 388 3.67 30.14 -44.71
N ASP A 389 4.25 31.17 -45.35
CA ASP A 389 4.92 32.26 -44.65
C ASP A 389 3.93 33.12 -43.84
N MET A 390 2.72 33.36 -44.36
CA MET A 390 1.65 34.01 -43.58
C MET A 390 1.29 33.21 -42.31
N CYS A 391 1.22 31.88 -42.38
CA CYS A 391 0.98 31.05 -41.20
C CYS A 391 2.14 31.07 -40.19
N ARG A 392 3.39 31.17 -40.66
CA ARG A 392 4.56 31.36 -39.77
C ARG A 392 4.53 32.71 -39.05
N VAL A 393 4.15 33.79 -39.77
CA VAL A 393 3.94 35.11 -39.15
C VAL A 393 2.82 35.06 -38.11
N ALA A 394 1.72 34.35 -38.39
CA ALA A 394 0.61 34.18 -37.45
C ALA A 394 1.04 33.42 -36.18
N ALA A 395 1.96 32.46 -36.29
CA ALA A 395 2.49 31.71 -35.15
C ALA A 395 3.45 32.54 -34.28
N ALA A 396 4.15 33.51 -34.88
CA ALA A 396 5.09 34.39 -34.18
C ALA A 396 4.41 35.60 -33.50
N LEU A 397 3.19 35.94 -33.90
CA LEU A 397 2.42 37.03 -33.29
C LEU A 397 1.68 36.53 -32.04
N GLU A 398 1.94 37.14 -30.90
CA GLU A 398 1.19 36.92 -29.67
C GLU A 398 -0.23 37.51 -29.80
N GLY A 399 -1.27 36.66 -29.77
CA GLY A 399 -2.69 37.07 -29.77
C GLY A 399 -3.67 36.06 -30.38
N ASN A 400 -4.98 36.33 -30.29
CA ASN A 400 -6.07 35.44 -30.73
C ASN A 400 -6.15 35.23 -32.26
N VAL A 401 -5.18 35.66 -33.06
CA VAL A 401 -5.24 35.61 -34.53
C VAL A 401 -5.20 34.19 -35.04
N GLN A 402 -4.24 33.40 -34.55
CA GLN A 402 -4.12 31.99 -34.87
C GLN A 402 -5.38 31.23 -34.46
N GLU A 403 -5.84 31.39 -33.22
CA GLU A 403 -7.02 30.70 -32.72
C GLU A 403 -8.30 31.08 -33.48
N ASN A 404 -8.52 32.38 -33.73
CA ASN A 404 -9.67 32.85 -34.49
C ASN A 404 -9.66 32.35 -35.93
N PHE A 405 -8.49 32.29 -36.56
CA PHE A 405 -8.37 31.76 -37.92
C PHE A 405 -8.59 30.24 -37.94
N VAL A 406 -7.94 29.50 -37.05
CA VAL A 406 -8.10 28.04 -36.93
C VAL A 406 -9.57 27.69 -36.69
N LYS A 407 -10.25 28.40 -35.79
CA LYS A 407 -11.69 28.24 -35.53
C LYS A 407 -12.51 28.47 -36.79
N TRP A 408 -12.34 29.61 -37.47
CA TRP A 408 -13.05 29.90 -38.72
C TRP A 408 -12.80 28.84 -39.80
N PHE A 409 -11.55 28.41 -39.96
CA PHE A 409 -11.19 27.41 -40.97
C PHE A 409 -11.84 26.05 -40.68
N ILE A 410 -11.84 25.61 -39.42
CA ILE A 410 -12.52 24.36 -39.02
C ILE A 410 -14.03 24.47 -39.25
N GLU A 411 -14.65 25.56 -38.82
CA GLU A 411 -16.08 25.82 -39.02
C GLU A 411 -16.45 25.78 -40.51
N GLN A 412 -15.60 26.34 -41.39
CA GLN A 412 -15.79 26.24 -42.84
C GLN A 412 -15.66 24.81 -43.34
N GLN A 413 -14.66 24.03 -42.89
CA GLN A 413 -14.48 22.64 -43.32
C GLN A 413 -15.62 21.70 -42.85
N LEU A 414 -16.23 21.99 -41.70
CA LEU A 414 -17.32 21.22 -41.13
C LEU A 414 -18.72 21.78 -41.45
N SER A 415 -18.82 22.87 -42.21
CA SER A 415 -20.10 23.50 -42.56
C SER A 415 -21.05 22.53 -43.28
N ASP A 416 -20.55 21.77 -44.25
CA ASP A 416 -21.31 20.73 -44.95
C ASP A 416 -21.83 19.64 -44.00
N TYR A 417 -21.03 19.26 -43.00
CA TYR A 417 -21.41 18.24 -42.01
C TYR A 417 -22.61 18.67 -41.18
N VAL A 418 -22.60 19.93 -40.72
CA VAL A 418 -23.69 20.49 -39.89
C VAL A 418 -25.01 20.53 -40.67
N ILE A 419 -24.96 20.72 -41.99
CA ILE A 419 -26.15 20.73 -42.85
C ILE A 419 -26.64 19.30 -43.12
N ILE A 420 -25.75 18.40 -43.57
CA ILE A 420 -26.12 17.02 -43.94
C ILE A 420 -26.69 16.25 -42.73
N TYR A 421 -26.14 16.50 -41.55
CA TYR A 421 -26.49 15.76 -40.34
C TYR A 421 -27.20 16.61 -39.30
N ALA A 422 -27.96 17.62 -39.75
CA ALA A 422 -28.81 18.44 -38.88
C ALA A 422 -29.83 17.57 -38.11
N ASP A 423 -30.29 18.08 -36.97
CA ASP A 423 -31.18 17.35 -36.06
C ASP A 423 -32.60 17.07 -36.62
N ASN A 424 -32.99 17.78 -37.68
CA ASN A 424 -34.27 17.61 -38.38
C ASN A 424 -34.24 16.52 -39.44
N GLU A 425 -33.07 16.12 -39.94
CA GLU A 425 -32.93 15.24 -41.08
C GLU A 425 -33.16 13.77 -40.69
N GLU A 426 -34.04 13.07 -41.41
CA GLU A 426 -34.32 11.65 -41.14
C GLU A 426 -33.12 10.75 -41.46
N GLY A 427 -32.33 11.10 -42.48
CA GLY A 427 -31.12 10.37 -42.85
C GLY A 427 -29.98 10.48 -41.84
N ALA A 428 -30.13 11.30 -40.80
CA ALA A 428 -29.11 11.59 -39.81
C ALA A 428 -29.31 10.78 -38.50
N TRP A 429 -30.31 9.90 -38.43
CA TRP A 429 -30.64 9.15 -37.21
C TRP A 429 -29.55 8.13 -36.78
N LEU A 430 -29.72 7.54 -35.59
CA LEU A 430 -28.72 6.68 -34.93
C LEU A 430 -28.40 5.40 -35.70
N ASP A 431 -29.29 4.95 -36.59
CA ASP A 431 -29.10 3.77 -37.44
C ASP A 431 -28.00 3.97 -38.50
N LYS A 432 -27.67 5.22 -38.82
CA LYS A 432 -26.63 5.60 -39.79
C LYS A 432 -25.49 6.37 -39.15
N VAL A 433 -25.21 6.12 -37.87
CA VAL A 433 -24.12 6.80 -37.17
C VAL A 433 -22.75 6.51 -37.80
N ASP A 434 -22.60 5.34 -38.43
CA ASP A 434 -21.39 4.93 -39.14
C ASP A 434 -21.11 5.78 -40.39
N ASP A 435 -22.15 6.24 -41.10
CA ASP A 435 -22.01 7.14 -42.25
C ASP A 435 -21.44 8.50 -41.84
N ARG A 436 -21.76 9.00 -40.64
CA ARG A 436 -21.14 10.22 -40.06
C ARG A 436 -19.63 10.04 -39.90
N TYR A 437 -19.22 8.91 -39.35
CA TYR A 437 -17.81 8.60 -39.13
C TYR A 437 -17.05 8.39 -40.45
N LYS A 438 -17.65 7.66 -41.40
CA LYS A 438 -17.08 7.49 -42.76
C LYS A 438 -16.92 8.84 -43.47
N TRP A 439 -17.89 9.74 -43.34
CA TRP A 439 -17.82 11.09 -43.90
C TRP A 439 -16.60 11.84 -43.34
N PHE A 440 -16.40 11.83 -42.03
CA PHE A 440 -15.28 12.52 -41.41
C PHE A 440 -13.93 11.90 -41.76
N VAL A 441 -13.83 10.58 -41.78
CA VAL A 441 -12.59 9.87 -42.18
C VAL A 441 -12.20 10.25 -43.61
N ARG A 442 -13.17 10.34 -44.55
CA ARG A 442 -12.91 10.83 -45.91
C ARG A 442 -12.44 12.28 -45.89
N LYS A 443 -13.14 13.16 -45.17
CA LYS A 443 -12.77 14.59 -45.08
C LYS A 443 -11.36 14.81 -44.51
N LEU A 444 -10.97 14.05 -43.47
CA LEU A 444 -9.63 14.11 -42.89
C LEU A 444 -8.57 13.58 -43.86
N THR A 445 -8.87 12.50 -44.58
CA THR A 445 -7.96 11.94 -45.60
C THR A 445 -7.78 12.90 -46.78
N ASP A 446 -8.85 13.57 -47.21
CA ASP A 446 -8.80 14.57 -48.27
C ASP A 446 -8.00 15.81 -47.84
N PHE A 447 -8.13 16.24 -46.57
CA PHE A 447 -7.32 17.32 -45.99
C PHE A 447 -5.81 17.02 -46.06
N GLU A 448 -5.42 15.77 -45.81
CA GLU A 448 -4.02 15.35 -45.89
C GLU A 448 -3.54 15.17 -47.34
N ARG A 449 -4.34 14.52 -48.19
CA ARG A 449 -4.02 14.28 -49.61
C ARG A 449 -3.91 15.56 -50.41
N ALA A 450 -4.73 16.56 -50.13
CA ALA A 450 -4.71 17.86 -50.80
C ALA A 450 -3.47 18.71 -50.47
N GLY A 451 -2.57 18.22 -49.59
CA GLY A 451 -1.36 18.94 -49.20
C GLY A 451 -1.62 20.15 -48.30
N LEU A 452 -2.88 20.39 -47.90
CA LEU A 452 -3.27 21.47 -46.97
C LEU A 452 -2.55 21.31 -45.63
N SER A 453 -2.29 20.07 -45.18
CA SER A 453 -1.50 19.79 -43.98
C SER A 453 -0.05 20.29 -44.07
N LYS A 454 0.53 20.48 -45.27
CA LYS A 454 1.91 20.97 -45.45
C LYS A 454 2.01 22.50 -45.40
N ILE A 455 0.88 23.20 -45.55
CA ILE A 455 0.82 24.67 -45.54
C ILE A 455 0.81 25.19 -44.10
N PHE A 456 0.22 24.43 -43.18
CA PHE A 456 0.18 24.78 -41.77
C PHE A 456 1.47 24.35 -41.05
N PRO A 457 1.98 25.15 -40.11
CA PRO A 457 3.05 24.73 -39.21
C PRO A 457 2.66 23.46 -38.43
N ALA A 458 3.63 22.55 -38.25
CA ALA A 458 3.40 21.28 -37.55
C ALA A 458 2.87 21.47 -36.12
N ASP A 459 3.28 22.56 -35.46
CA ASP A 459 2.90 22.92 -34.08
C ASP A 459 1.42 23.31 -33.93
N TRP A 460 0.72 23.59 -35.03
CA TRP A 460 -0.70 23.95 -34.98
C TRP A 460 -1.60 22.73 -34.76
N HIS A 461 -1.08 21.52 -35.04
CA HIS A 461 -1.79 20.25 -34.88
C HIS A 461 -3.20 20.25 -35.50
N MET A 462 -3.29 20.74 -36.74
CA MET A 462 -4.55 21.04 -37.41
C MET A 462 -5.49 19.83 -37.53
N GLY A 463 -4.95 18.65 -37.85
CA GLY A 463 -5.73 17.40 -37.91
C GLY A 463 -6.34 17.00 -36.56
N ARG A 464 -5.61 17.21 -35.45
CA ARG A 464 -6.10 16.94 -34.09
C ARG A 464 -7.23 17.91 -33.72
N ARG A 465 -7.05 19.20 -33.99
CA ARG A 465 -8.08 20.23 -33.70
C ARG A 465 -9.34 20.03 -34.52
N LEU A 466 -9.22 19.72 -35.82
CA LEU A 466 -10.35 19.39 -36.69
C LEU A 466 -11.14 18.18 -36.16
N THR A 467 -10.44 17.15 -35.66
CA THR A 467 -11.06 15.97 -35.05
C THR A 467 -11.78 16.31 -33.74
N SER A 468 -11.17 17.14 -32.89
CA SER A 468 -11.77 17.58 -31.62
C SER A 468 -13.09 18.35 -31.83
N GLU A 469 -13.11 19.28 -32.78
CA GLU A 469 -14.31 20.05 -33.11
C GLU A 469 -15.39 19.15 -33.75
N PHE A 470 -15.01 18.22 -34.62
CA PHE A 470 -15.94 17.23 -35.17
C PHE A 470 -16.61 16.38 -34.08
N CYS A 471 -15.85 15.89 -33.10
CA CYS A 471 -16.39 15.13 -31.98
C CYS A 471 -17.37 15.99 -31.16
N THR A 472 -17.03 17.26 -30.92
CA THR A 472 -17.88 18.21 -30.18
C THR A 472 -19.20 18.47 -30.91
N PHE A 473 -19.16 18.80 -32.20
CA PHE A 473 -20.37 18.99 -33.00
C PHE A 473 -21.22 17.73 -33.08
N THR A 474 -20.60 16.57 -33.29
CA THR A 474 -21.32 15.29 -33.37
C THR A 474 -22.01 14.97 -32.06
N ARG A 475 -21.33 15.15 -30.92
CA ARG A 475 -21.91 14.99 -29.59
C ARG A 475 -23.12 15.90 -29.39
N ASP A 476 -23.01 17.18 -29.72
CA ASP A 476 -24.10 18.14 -29.50
C ASP A 476 -25.30 17.89 -30.43
N ILE A 477 -25.06 17.43 -31.66
CA ILE A 477 -26.11 17.04 -32.60
C ILE A 477 -26.82 15.77 -32.10
N LEU A 478 -26.06 14.72 -31.75
CA LEU A 478 -26.62 13.46 -31.26
C LEU A 478 -27.43 13.67 -29.97
N TYR A 479 -26.94 14.49 -29.03
CA TYR A 479 -27.66 14.84 -27.81
C TYR A 479 -29.03 15.47 -28.12
N ARG A 480 -29.06 16.50 -28.98
CA ARG A 480 -30.30 17.18 -29.36
C ARG A 480 -31.27 16.25 -30.09
N MET A 481 -30.75 15.42 -30.99
CA MET A 481 -31.55 14.43 -31.73
C MET A 481 -32.22 13.40 -30.81
N MET A 482 -31.45 12.78 -29.92
CA MET A 482 -31.97 11.79 -28.97
C MET A 482 -32.94 12.41 -27.97
N THR A 483 -32.70 13.65 -27.55
CA THR A 483 -33.63 14.40 -26.68
C THR A 483 -34.98 14.61 -27.36
N ARG A 484 -34.98 14.97 -28.65
CA ARG A 484 -36.22 15.24 -29.39
C ARG A 484 -36.99 13.99 -29.75
N ARG A 485 -36.30 12.92 -30.18
CA ARG A 485 -36.91 11.65 -30.58
C ARG A 485 -36.81 10.58 -29.49
N ARG A 486 -36.98 10.98 -28.22
CA ARG A 486 -36.78 10.07 -27.07
C ARG A 486 -37.71 8.85 -27.08
N GLN A 487 -38.91 8.98 -27.65
CA GLN A 487 -39.89 7.89 -27.74
C GLN A 487 -39.52 6.81 -28.77
N ASP A 488 -38.73 7.17 -29.79
CA ASP A 488 -38.30 6.26 -30.85
C ASP A 488 -37.01 5.50 -30.47
N LEU A 489 -36.45 5.78 -29.28
CA LEU A 489 -35.24 5.13 -28.79
C LEU A 489 -35.54 3.71 -28.32
N ASP A 490 -34.87 2.75 -28.97
CA ASP A 490 -34.75 1.38 -28.49
C ASP A 490 -33.32 1.13 -27.98
N TRP A 491 -33.18 0.31 -26.95
CA TRP A 491 -31.87 0.00 -26.35
C TRP A 491 -30.95 -0.75 -27.33
N LYS A 492 -31.50 -1.51 -28.28
CA LYS A 492 -30.71 -2.18 -29.33
C LYS A 492 -30.14 -1.18 -30.33
N LEU A 493 -30.95 -0.20 -30.73
CA LEU A 493 -30.51 0.89 -31.59
C LEU A 493 -29.43 1.73 -30.90
N LEU A 494 -29.63 2.03 -29.62
CA LEU A 494 -28.65 2.72 -28.79
C LEU A 494 -27.35 1.91 -28.67
N GLY A 495 -27.45 0.60 -28.45
CA GLY A 495 -26.31 -0.32 -28.40
C GLY A 495 -25.53 -0.38 -29.72
N HIS A 496 -26.23 -0.40 -30.86
CA HIS A 496 -25.62 -0.30 -32.18
C HIS A 496 -24.82 1.00 -32.32
N ALA A 497 -25.44 2.14 -31.98
CA ALA A 497 -24.79 3.44 -32.08
C ALA A 497 -23.55 3.55 -31.17
N ILE A 498 -23.64 3.08 -29.92
CA ILE A 498 -22.53 3.03 -28.96
C ILE A 498 -21.38 2.18 -29.51
N GLN A 499 -21.67 0.99 -30.05
CA GLN A 499 -20.64 0.10 -30.57
C GLN A 499 -19.85 0.74 -31.71
N HIS A 500 -20.53 1.34 -32.68
CA HIS A 500 -19.88 2.03 -33.79
C HIS A 500 -19.11 3.28 -33.34
N THR A 501 -19.64 4.02 -32.36
CA THR A 501 -18.95 5.17 -31.75
C THR A 501 -17.64 4.76 -31.08
N LYS A 502 -17.67 3.68 -30.28
CA LYS A 502 -16.47 3.14 -29.60
C LYS A 502 -15.40 2.68 -30.58
N MET A 503 -15.80 2.00 -31.65
CA MET A 503 -14.88 1.60 -32.72
C MET A 503 -14.21 2.81 -33.38
N PHE A 504 -14.99 3.85 -33.66
CA PHE A 504 -14.47 5.09 -34.25
C PHE A 504 -13.51 5.83 -33.30
N GLU A 505 -13.86 6.00 -32.02
CA GLU A 505 -12.98 6.63 -31.03
C GLU A 505 -11.68 5.85 -30.82
N ALA A 506 -11.74 4.52 -30.81
CA ALA A 506 -10.54 3.69 -30.72
C ALA A 506 -9.58 3.94 -31.90
N LEU A 507 -10.11 4.12 -33.11
CA LEU A 507 -9.31 4.48 -34.29
C LEU A 507 -8.70 5.88 -34.15
N LEU A 508 -9.44 6.85 -33.60
CA LEU A 508 -8.93 8.19 -33.34
C LEU A 508 -7.82 8.20 -32.29
N THR A 509 -7.99 7.48 -31.17
CA THR A 509 -6.97 7.38 -30.12
C THR A 509 -5.70 6.70 -30.61
N LYS A 510 -5.82 5.68 -31.48
CA LYS A 510 -4.65 5.04 -32.12
C LYS A 510 -3.90 6.01 -33.05
N ARG A 511 -4.63 6.85 -33.78
CA ARG A 511 -4.07 7.81 -34.74
C ARG A 511 -3.51 9.08 -34.09
N PHE A 512 -4.19 9.57 -33.05
CA PHE A 512 -3.83 10.78 -32.30
C PHE A 512 -3.67 10.44 -30.82
N PRO A 513 -2.48 9.94 -30.40
CA PRO A 513 -2.21 9.61 -29.01
C PRO A 513 -2.32 10.84 -28.09
N GLU A 514 -2.44 10.61 -26.79
CA GLU A 514 -2.62 11.67 -25.78
C GLU A 514 -1.52 12.74 -25.87
N LYS A 515 -1.94 14.01 -25.97
CA LYS A 515 -1.08 15.19 -26.01
C LYS A 515 -1.88 16.38 -25.49
N ASP A 516 -1.25 17.20 -24.64
CA ASP A 516 -1.83 18.42 -24.05
C ASP A 516 -3.14 18.19 -23.26
N GLY A 517 -3.30 17.02 -22.63
CA GLY A 517 -4.48 16.67 -21.82
C GLY A 517 -5.77 16.42 -22.62
N ILE A 518 -5.70 16.43 -23.95
CA ILE A 518 -6.83 16.14 -24.83
C ILE A 518 -6.76 14.68 -25.25
N THR A 519 -7.77 13.87 -24.89
CA THR A 519 -7.92 12.48 -25.34
C THR A 519 -9.17 12.33 -26.19
N PHE A 520 -9.16 11.38 -27.13
CA PHE A 520 -10.34 11.05 -27.94
C PHE A 520 -11.16 9.89 -27.36
N GLU A 521 -10.73 9.34 -26.22
CA GLU A 521 -11.48 8.33 -25.50
C GLU A 521 -12.71 8.98 -24.85
N LYS A 522 -13.91 8.46 -25.16
CA LYS A 522 -15.21 8.98 -24.68
C LYS A 522 -15.60 10.37 -25.19
N ALA A 523 -14.94 10.89 -26.23
CA ALA A 523 -15.21 12.23 -26.76
C ALA A 523 -16.65 12.42 -27.27
N ILE A 524 -17.23 11.38 -27.84
CA ILE A 524 -18.61 11.28 -28.34
C ILE A 524 -19.42 10.30 -27.49
N TRP A 525 -18.85 9.16 -27.08
CA TRP A 525 -19.58 8.07 -26.39
C TRP A 525 -20.32 8.56 -25.13
N SER A 526 -19.79 9.54 -24.40
CA SER A 526 -20.46 10.10 -23.22
C SER A 526 -21.85 10.71 -23.50
N VAL A 527 -22.19 10.97 -24.77
CA VAL A 527 -23.49 11.51 -25.19
C VAL A 527 -24.66 10.56 -24.90
N PHE A 528 -24.37 9.25 -24.86
CA PHE A 528 -25.40 8.23 -24.74
C PHE A 528 -25.81 7.97 -23.28
N ASP A 529 -24.95 8.31 -22.32
CA ASP A 529 -25.17 8.00 -20.90
C ASP A 529 -26.49 8.54 -20.32
N PRO A 530 -26.94 9.78 -20.63
CA PRO A 530 -28.22 10.32 -20.15
C PRO A 530 -29.48 9.59 -20.66
N PHE A 531 -29.33 8.69 -21.63
CA PHE A 531 -30.43 7.94 -22.28
C PHE A 531 -30.39 6.43 -21.97
N LEU A 532 -29.51 6.00 -21.06
CA LEU A 532 -29.40 4.60 -20.65
C LEU A 532 -30.55 4.14 -19.74
N ASP A 533 -31.44 5.04 -19.31
CA ASP A 533 -32.71 4.69 -18.66
C ASP A 533 -33.60 3.81 -19.55
N VAL A 534 -33.53 3.98 -20.87
CA VAL A 534 -34.24 3.11 -21.84
C VAL A 534 -33.77 1.66 -21.71
N PHE A 535 -32.47 1.44 -21.51
CA PHE A 535 -31.90 0.11 -21.27
C PHE A 535 -32.37 -0.45 -19.92
N ILE A 536 -32.30 0.34 -18.84
CA ILE A 536 -32.73 -0.09 -17.50
C ILE A 536 -34.19 -0.55 -17.52
N ASN A 537 -35.09 0.25 -18.12
CA ASN A 537 -36.51 -0.08 -18.25
C ASN A 537 -36.75 -1.35 -19.09
N ALA A 538 -35.95 -1.58 -20.13
CA ALA A 538 -36.05 -2.79 -20.95
C ALA A 538 -35.61 -4.04 -20.17
N GLN A 539 -34.55 -3.94 -19.36
CA GLN A 539 -34.09 -5.04 -18.51
C GLN A 539 -35.08 -5.34 -17.38
N GLU A 540 -35.68 -4.31 -16.77
CA GLU A 540 -36.73 -4.49 -15.75
C GLU A 540 -37.94 -5.25 -16.32
N LYS A 541 -38.44 -4.87 -17.51
CA LYS A 541 -39.52 -5.61 -18.19
C LYS A 541 -39.15 -7.08 -18.48
N THR A 542 -37.91 -7.32 -18.89
CA THR A 542 -37.40 -8.66 -19.18
C THR A 542 -37.37 -9.53 -17.92
N LEU A 543 -36.88 -8.97 -16.81
CA LEU A 543 -36.81 -9.66 -15.52
C LEU A 543 -38.20 -9.92 -14.94
N ASN A 544 -39.11 -8.95 -15.01
CA ASN A 544 -40.50 -9.15 -14.54
C ASN A 544 -41.23 -10.23 -15.35
N GLY A 545 -41.10 -10.25 -16.68
CA GLY A 545 -41.67 -11.32 -17.50
C GLY A 545 -41.06 -12.71 -17.22
N PHE A 546 -39.78 -12.75 -16.86
CA PHE A 546 -39.13 -13.98 -16.39
C PHE A 546 -39.71 -14.45 -15.04
N LEU A 547 -39.94 -13.54 -14.08
CA LEU A 547 -40.55 -13.88 -12.79
C LEU A 547 -41.98 -14.41 -12.94
N ASP A 548 -42.79 -13.80 -13.80
CA ASP A 548 -44.14 -14.30 -14.11
C ASP A 548 -44.11 -15.72 -14.70
N THR A 549 -43.14 -15.97 -15.59
CA THR A 549 -42.92 -17.30 -16.16
C THR A 549 -42.55 -18.32 -15.09
N CYS A 550 -41.63 -17.98 -14.17
CA CYS A 550 -41.25 -18.85 -13.06
C CYS A 550 -42.44 -19.16 -12.15
N ALA A 551 -43.19 -18.13 -11.74
CA ALA A 551 -44.37 -18.30 -10.91
C ALA A 551 -45.43 -19.18 -11.60
N SER A 552 -45.57 -19.10 -12.92
CA SER A 552 -46.47 -19.97 -13.69
C SER A 552 -46.02 -21.44 -13.69
N LYS A 553 -44.71 -21.71 -13.83
CA LYS A 553 -44.13 -23.06 -13.83
C LYS A 553 -44.19 -23.73 -12.46
N ILE A 554 -43.98 -22.97 -11.39
CA ILE A 554 -44.15 -23.44 -10.01
C ILE A 554 -45.62 -23.79 -9.75
N ARG A 555 -46.55 -22.96 -10.27
CA ARG A 555 -48.00 -23.18 -10.13
C ARG A 555 -48.50 -24.40 -10.92
N SER A 556 -48.02 -24.61 -12.14
CA SER A 556 -48.38 -25.76 -12.98
C SER A 556 -47.78 -27.07 -12.46
N GLY A 557 -46.74 -26.99 -11.62
CA GLY A 557 -46.04 -28.13 -11.07
C GLY A 557 -44.94 -28.69 -11.98
N GLU A 558 -44.61 -28.00 -13.08
CA GLU A 558 -43.46 -28.34 -13.94
C GLU A 558 -42.12 -28.24 -13.20
N GLU A 559 -42.05 -27.35 -12.20
CA GLU A 559 -40.88 -27.19 -11.33
C GLU A 559 -40.94 -28.04 -10.06
N LYS A 560 -42.00 -28.84 -9.84
CA LYS A 560 -42.04 -29.74 -8.67
C LYS A 560 -41.02 -30.85 -8.86
N PRO A 561 -40.00 -30.96 -7.98
CA PRO A 561 -39.18 -32.16 -7.98
C PRO A 561 -40.06 -33.35 -7.58
N ASN A 562 -40.11 -34.38 -8.42
CA ASN A 562 -40.81 -35.62 -8.10
C ASN A 562 -40.02 -36.37 -7.02
N ARG A 563 -40.68 -36.77 -5.93
CA ARG A 563 -40.07 -37.58 -4.85
C ARG A 563 -39.48 -38.91 -5.36
N GLU A 564 -39.93 -39.39 -6.53
CA GLU A 564 -39.39 -40.57 -7.22
C GLU A 564 -38.00 -40.33 -7.84
N SER A 565 -37.62 -39.08 -8.10
CA SER A 565 -36.36 -38.72 -8.77
C SER A 565 -35.23 -38.37 -7.80
N SER A 566 -35.55 -37.82 -6.62
CA SER A 566 -34.57 -37.54 -5.56
C SER A 566 -35.16 -37.80 -4.19
N SER A 567 -34.40 -38.47 -3.32
CA SER A 567 -34.78 -38.73 -1.93
C SER A 567 -34.65 -37.50 -1.02
N HIS A 568 -33.84 -36.51 -1.42
CA HIS A 568 -33.59 -35.25 -0.72
C HIS A 568 -34.14 -34.05 -1.50
N ALA A 569 -34.41 -32.96 -0.79
CA ALA A 569 -34.96 -31.73 -1.36
C ALA A 569 -33.89 -30.93 -2.13
N VAL A 570 -34.22 -30.52 -3.36
CA VAL A 570 -33.31 -29.80 -4.28
C VAL A 570 -33.85 -28.39 -4.53
N PRO A 571 -33.00 -27.36 -4.71
CA PRO A 571 -33.44 -26.03 -5.11
C PRO A 571 -34.15 -26.03 -6.47
N PHE A 572 -35.10 -25.10 -6.68
CA PHE A 572 -35.77 -24.97 -7.97
C PHE A 572 -34.79 -24.53 -9.08
N PRO A 573 -34.82 -25.14 -10.28
CA PRO A 573 -33.94 -24.75 -11.38
C PRO A 573 -34.08 -23.27 -11.80
N SER A 574 -35.28 -22.71 -11.65
CA SER A 574 -35.57 -21.30 -11.93
C SER A 574 -34.73 -20.31 -11.11
N SER A 575 -34.27 -20.70 -9.92
CA SER A 575 -33.38 -19.85 -9.13
C SER A 575 -32.00 -19.71 -9.78
N ALA A 576 -31.46 -20.77 -10.38
CA ALA A 576 -30.19 -20.72 -11.10
C ALA A 576 -30.32 -19.87 -12.38
N ASP A 577 -31.41 -20.05 -13.13
CA ASP A 577 -31.71 -19.27 -14.33
C ASP A 577 -31.84 -17.77 -14.02
N MET A 578 -32.45 -17.42 -12.88
CA MET A 578 -32.54 -16.04 -12.40
C MET A 578 -31.15 -15.42 -12.23
N PHE A 579 -30.24 -16.06 -11.49
CA PHE A 579 -28.90 -15.51 -11.26
C PHE A 579 -28.05 -15.46 -12.54
N LEU A 580 -28.25 -16.39 -13.49
CA LEU A 580 -27.62 -16.31 -14.80
C LEU A 580 -28.12 -15.10 -15.60
N LEU A 581 -29.42 -14.81 -15.56
CA LEU A 581 -30.00 -13.64 -16.20
C LEU A 581 -29.51 -12.34 -15.55
N LEU A 582 -29.46 -12.27 -14.21
CA LEU A 582 -28.89 -11.13 -13.48
C LEU A 582 -27.41 -10.90 -13.86
N LYS A 583 -26.61 -11.96 -13.92
CA LYS A 583 -25.20 -11.89 -14.38
C LYS A 583 -25.10 -11.35 -15.80
N LYS A 584 -25.98 -11.78 -16.70
CA LYS A 584 -26.03 -11.27 -18.09
C LYS A 584 -26.31 -9.77 -18.11
N VAL A 585 -27.33 -9.30 -17.38
CA VAL A 585 -27.70 -7.88 -17.29
C VAL A 585 -26.53 -7.03 -16.76
N ILE A 586 -25.87 -7.47 -15.69
CA ILE A 586 -24.69 -6.78 -15.11
C ILE A 586 -23.50 -6.77 -16.07
N THR A 587 -23.33 -7.82 -16.87
CA THR A 587 -22.24 -7.89 -17.86
C THR A 587 -22.53 -6.96 -19.05
N GLU A 588 -23.77 -6.89 -19.51
CA GLU A 588 -24.18 -6.02 -20.62
C GLU A 588 -24.10 -4.53 -20.25
N SER A 589 -24.47 -4.14 -19.02
CA SER A 589 -24.35 -2.76 -18.56
C SER A 589 -22.91 -2.25 -18.58
N SER A 590 -21.93 -3.10 -18.28
CA SER A 590 -20.51 -2.72 -18.34
C SER A 590 -20.01 -2.36 -19.75
N LYS A 591 -20.72 -2.78 -20.81
CA LYS A 591 -20.31 -2.56 -22.21
C LYS A 591 -20.91 -1.29 -22.81
N LEU A 592 -22.02 -0.82 -22.27
CA LEU A 592 -22.87 0.24 -22.86
C LEU A 592 -22.52 1.64 -22.35
N SER A 593 -22.21 1.80 -21.07
CA SER A 593 -21.96 3.12 -20.47
C SER A 593 -20.51 3.57 -20.59
N SER A 594 -20.29 4.86 -20.84
CA SER A 594 -18.95 5.46 -20.80
C SER A 594 -18.39 5.48 -19.36
N GLU A 595 -19.30 5.49 -18.38
CA GLU A 595 -19.04 5.27 -16.96
C GLU A 595 -19.75 3.99 -16.49
N PRO A 596 -19.11 2.81 -16.60
CA PRO A 596 -19.78 1.54 -16.35
C PRO A 596 -20.26 1.40 -14.90
N ASP A 597 -19.54 1.99 -13.94
CA ASP A 597 -19.91 1.89 -12.53
C ASP A 597 -21.13 2.73 -12.16
N ALA A 598 -21.39 3.83 -12.89
CA ALA A 598 -22.61 4.62 -12.72
C ALA A 598 -23.86 3.84 -13.17
N LEU A 599 -23.81 3.24 -14.37
CA LEU A 599 -24.92 2.43 -14.87
C LEU A 599 -25.15 1.18 -14.01
N ILE A 600 -24.08 0.52 -13.54
CA ILE A 600 -24.23 -0.65 -12.66
C ILE A 600 -24.91 -0.26 -11.34
N ARG A 601 -24.66 0.94 -10.79
CA ARG A 601 -25.39 1.44 -9.60
C ARG A 601 -26.89 1.51 -9.85
N ASP A 602 -27.31 2.00 -11.01
CA ASP A 602 -28.74 2.09 -11.34
C ASP A 602 -29.35 0.70 -11.58
N VAL A 603 -28.61 -0.19 -12.25
CA VAL A 603 -29.01 -1.59 -12.48
C VAL A 603 -29.16 -2.39 -11.19
N ILE A 604 -28.38 -2.09 -10.14
CA ILE A 604 -28.52 -2.74 -8.83
C ILE A 604 -29.93 -2.53 -8.24
N GLY A 605 -30.57 -1.39 -8.52
CA GLY A 605 -31.98 -1.17 -8.15
C GLY A 605 -32.89 -2.24 -8.75
N VAL A 606 -32.72 -2.55 -10.03
CA VAL A 606 -33.49 -3.58 -10.75
C VAL A 606 -33.15 -4.99 -10.22
N VAL A 607 -31.89 -5.27 -9.93
CA VAL A 607 -31.45 -6.55 -9.33
C VAL A 607 -32.16 -6.78 -7.99
N ARG A 608 -32.20 -5.76 -7.11
CA ARG A 608 -32.90 -5.83 -5.83
C ARG A 608 -34.39 -6.13 -6.01
N VAL A 609 -35.06 -5.42 -6.92
CA VAL A 609 -36.48 -5.64 -7.24
C VAL A 609 -36.71 -7.08 -7.72
N CYS A 610 -35.85 -7.61 -8.60
CA CYS A 610 -35.96 -8.98 -9.09
C CYS A 610 -35.82 -10.02 -7.96
N LEU A 611 -34.83 -9.87 -7.07
CA LEU A 611 -34.63 -10.78 -5.94
C LEU A 611 -35.82 -10.78 -4.96
N ARG A 612 -36.36 -9.59 -4.65
CA ARG A 612 -37.58 -9.46 -3.82
C ARG A 612 -38.80 -10.06 -4.51
N GLY A 613 -38.94 -9.82 -5.81
CA GLY A 613 -40.01 -10.37 -6.63
C GLY A 613 -39.97 -11.91 -6.64
N TYR A 614 -38.78 -12.50 -6.77
CA TYR A 614 -38.63 -13.95 -6.68
C TYR A 614 -38.99 -14.49 -5.28
N ALA A 615 -38.48 -13.86 -4.22
CA ALA A 615 -38.78 -14.25 -2.84
C ALA A 615 -40.30 -14.23 -2.54
N THR A 616 -40.99 -13.19 -3.00
CA THR A 616 -42.43 -13.00 -2.73
C THR A 616 -43.33 -13.81 -3.66
N SER A 617 -43.15 -13.67 -4.97
CA SER A 617 -44.03 -14.26 -6.00
C SER A 617 -43.74 -15.73 -6.30
N CYS A 618 -42.51 -16.22 -6.07
CA CYS A 618 -42.12 -17.60 -6.39
C CYS A 618 -41.92 -18.50 -5.16
N LEU A 619 -41.62 -17.95 -3.98
CA LEU A 619 -41.40 -18.75 -2.76
C LEU A 619 -42.50 -18.56 -1.72
N ILE A 620 -42.71 -17.33 -1.22
CA ILE A 620 -43.71 -17.03 -0.17
C ILE A 620 -45.12 -17.38 -0.65
N ALA A 621 -45.47 -17.02 -1.88
CA ALA A 621 -46.80 -17.28 -2.45
C ALA A 621 -47.19 -18.78 -2.48
N PHE A 622 -46.22 -19.69 -2.34
CA PHE A 622 -46.42 -21.13 -2.40
C PHE A 622 -46.17 -21.84 -1.05
N LEU A 623 -45.87 -21.11 0.02
CA LEU A 623 -45.75 -21.66 1.37
C LEU A 623 -47.13 -21.93 2.00
N PRO A 624 -47.38 -23.11 2.59
CA PRO A 624 -48.64 -23.41 3.28
C PRO A 624 -48.82 -22.56 4.56
N SER A 625 -50.00 -21.96 4.75
CA SER A 625 -50.38 -21.27 6.00
C SER A 625 -51.23 -22.20 6.89
N LEU A 626 -50.78 -22.46 8.13
CA LEU A 626 -51.47 -23.35 9.08
C LEU A 626 -52.36 -22.63 10.13
N GLY A 627 -52.55 -21.30 10.07
CA GLY A 627 -53.33 -20.57 11.08
C GLY A 627 -53.94 -19.23 10.63
N SER A 628 -55.28 -19.16 10.71
CA SER A 628 -56.20 -17.99 10.68
C SER A 628 -56.06 -16.90 9.60
N HIS A 629 -57.12 -16.80 8.78
CA HIS A 629 -57.68 -15.60 8.13
C HIS A 629 -56.79 -14.35 8.04
N GLN A 630 -56.01 -14.21 6.97
CA GLN A 630 -55.76 -12.91 6.35
C GLN A 630 -55.43 -13.06 4.86
N SER A 631 -56.29 -12.42 4.05
CA SER A 631 -55.99 -11.78 2.76
C SER A 631 -55.62 -12.64 1.54
N GLY A 632 -56.65 -13.07 0.79
CA GLY A 632 -56.88 -12.54 -0.56
C GLY A 632 -55.99 -12.93 -1.75
N ALA A 633 -54.96 -13.78 -1.60
CA ALA A 633 -54.25 -14.36 -2.75
C ALA A 633 -54.65 -15.84 -2.89
N ALA A 634 -55.03 -16.24 -4.11
CA ALA A 634 -55.53 -17.57 -4.44
C ALA A 634 -54.52 -18.68 -4.06
N ASN A 635 -54.64 -19.18 -2.83
CA ASN A 635 -53.93 -20.36 -2.36
C ASN A 635 -54.39 -21.58 -3.17
N LEU A 636 -53.49 -22.15 -3.96
CA LEU A 636 -53.68 -23.41 -4.69
C LEU A 636 -54.19 -24.55 -3.79
N PHE A 637 -53.94 -24.45 -2.48
CA PHE A 637 -54.41 -25.39 -1.48
C PHE A 637 -55.94 -25.47 -1.31
N SER A 638 -56.72 -24.49 -1.80
CA SER A 638 -58.19 -24.58 -1.78
C SER A 638 -58.76 -25.52 -2.85
N LEU A 639 -58.00 -25.82 -3.91
CA LEU A 639 -58.44 -26.67 -5.04
C LEU A 639 -58.19 -28.17 -4.83
N ILE A 640 -57.43 -28.56 -3.80
CA ILE A 640 -57.06 -29.96 -3.52
C ILE A 640 -57.88 -30.55 -2.34
N ARG A 641 -58.72 -29.74 -1.68
CA ARG A 641 -59.43 -30.17 -0.46
C ARG A 641 -60.83 -30.67 -0.77
N GLU A 642 -60.97 -32.00 -0.92
CA GLU A 642 -62.23 -32.67 -0.56
C GLU A 642 -62.37 -32.69 0.98
N GLU A 643 -63.61 -32.51 1.43
CA GLU A 643 -64.01 -32.22 2.80
C GLU A 643 -63.55 -33.26 3.84
N VAL A 644 -62.52 -32.98 4.65
CA VAL A 644 -62.44 -33.47 6.04
C VAL A 644 -61.62 -32.49 6.90
N ALA A 645 -62.09 -32.26 8.12
CA ALA A 645 -61.42 -31.47 9.16
C ALA A 645 -60.04 -32.04 9.55
N TYR A 646 -59.14 -31.14 10.00
CA TYR A 646 -57.74 -31.26 10.44
C TYR A 646 -56.63 -30.92 9.40
N PRO A 647 -55.55 -30.21 9.79
CA PRO A 647 -54.64 -29.50 8.88
C PRO A 647 -53.31 -30.26 8.68
N ARG A 648 -53.34 -31.47 8.13
CA ARG A 648 -52.11 -32.28 7.95
C ARG A 648 -51.52 -32.09 6.55
N LEU A 649 -50.21 -31.88 6.46
CA LEU A 649 -49.49 -31.87 5.19
C LEU A 649 -49.31 -33.29 4.66
N THR A 650 -49.50 -33.47 3.35
CA THR A 650 -49.13 -34.72 2.67
C THR A 650 -47.61 -34.82 2.53
N PRO A 651 -47.03 -36.02 2.37
CA PRO A 651 -45.59 -36.18 2.19
C PRO A 651 -45.01 -35.38 1.01
N ASP A 652 -45.78 -35.21 -0.07
CA ASP A 652 -45.37 -34.41 -1.23
C ASP A 652 -45.38 -32.90 -0.93
N GLN A 653 -46.29 -32.45 -0.06
CA GLN A 653 -46.31 -31.06 0.42
C GLN A 653 -45.15 -30.80 1.41
N GLN A 654 -44.83 -31.76 2.28
CA GLN A 654 -43.64 -31.69 3.12
C GLN A 654 -42.36 -31.59 2.28
N PHE A 655 -42.27 -32.39 1.20
CA PHE A 655 -41.16 -32.34 0.26
C PHE A 655 -41.06 -30.98 -0.46
N LEU A 656 -42.20 -30.44 -0.92
CA LEU A 656 -42.24 -29.10 -1.52
C LEU A 656 -41.78 -28.00 -0.56
N VAL A 657 -42.21 -28.04 0.70
CA VAL A 657 -41.75 -27.07 1.73
C VAL A 657 -40.23 -27.20 1.96
N CYS A 658 -39.70 -28.42 1.95
CA CYS A 658 -38.25 -28.63 2.01
C CYS A 658 -37.51 -28.10 0.77
N CYS A 659 -38.12 -28.16 -0.42
CA CYS A 659 -37.55 -27.60 -1.65
C CYS A 659 -37.61 -26.06 -1.68
N ILE A 660 -38.67 -25.46 -1.13
CA ILE A 660 -38.75 -24.00 -0.94
C ILE A 660 -37.67 -23.54 0.03
N LEU A 661 -37.51 -24.25 1.16
CA LEU A 661 -36.43 -24.01 2.13
C LEU A 661 -35.05 -24.11 1.47
N ALA A 662 -34.84 -25.19 0.69
CA ALA A 662 -33.62 -25.41 -0.07
C ALA A 662 -33.30 -24.27 -1.03
N THR A 663 -34.31 -23.79 -1.76
CA THR A 663 -34.20 -22.70 -2.72
C THR A 663 -33.89 -21.38 -2.03
N ALA A 664 -34.55 -21.09 -0.90
CA ALA A 664 -34.32 -19.87 -0.13
C ALA A 664 -32.90 -19.81 0.46
N ASP A 665 -32.38 -20.90 1.05
CA ASP A 665 -30.99 -20.96 1.55
C ASP A 665 -29.98 -20.73 0.42
N TRP A 666 -30.16 -21.42 -0.72
CA TRP A 666 -29.27 -21.26 -1.86
C TRP A 666 -29.31 -19.83 -2.45
N CYS A 667 -30.50 -19.23 -2.57
CA CYS A 667 -30.66 -17.85 -3.02
C CYS A 667 -30.03 -16.85 -2.04
N ALA A 668 -30.13 -17.07 -0.74
CA ALA A 668 -29.50 -16.22 0.27
C ALA A 668 -27.97 -16.26 0.14
N GLU A 669 -27.39 -17.45 0.09
CA GLU A 669 -25.94 -17.65 -0.04
C GLU A 669 -25.41 -17.06 -1.36
N THR A 670 -26.11 -17.31 -2.47
CA THR A 670 -25.72 -16.76 -3.78
C THR A 670 -25.87 -15.24 -3.84
N SER A 671 -26.84 -14.66 -3.12
CA SER A 671 -27.01 -13.20 -3.01
C SER A 671 -25.85 -12.54 -2.26
N ILE A 672 -25.34 -13.19 -1.19
CA ILE A 672 -24.14 -12.74 -0.46
C ILE A 672 -22.92 -12.76 -1.39
N GLN A 673 -22.69 -13.86 -2.10
CA GLN A 673 -21.58 -13.96 -3.06
C GLN A 673 -21.68 -12.91 -4.18
N LEU A 674 -22.90 -12.61 -4.64
CA LEU A 674 -23.13 -11.54 -5.61
C LEU A 674 -22.80 -10.16 -5.03
N GLN A 675 -23.21 -9.88 -3.79
CA GLN A 675 -22.90 -8.63 -3.10
C GLN A 675 -21.40 -8.46 -2.90
N GLU A 676 -20.67 -9.49 -2.49
CA GLU A 676 -19.22 -9.44 -2.33
C GLU A 676 -18.51 -9.10 -3.64
N LYS A 677 -18.90 -9.76 -4.74
CA LYS A 677 -18.34 -9.49 -6.07
C LYS A 677 -18.67 -8.09 -6.59
N LEU A 678 -19.88 -7.58 -6.31
CA LEU A 678 -20.26 -6.21 -6.67
C LEU A 678 -19.55 -5.17 -5.80
N SER A 679 -19.34 -5.46 -4.52
CA SER A 679 -18.66 -4.58 -3.56
C SER A 679 -17.17 -4.41 -3.86
N GLN A 680 -16.53 -5.42 -4.48
CA GLN A 680 -15.16 -5.29 -5.00
C GLN A 680 -15.03 -4.24 -6.12
N ARG A 681 -16.12 -4.00 -6.88
CA ARG A 681 -16.13 -3.06 -7.99
C ARG A 681 -16.72 -1.70 -7.61
N ILE A 682 -17.77 -1.68 -6.80
CA ILE A 682 -18.49 -0.46 -6.42
C ILE A 682 -18.65 -0.44 -4.89
N PRO A 683 -18.06 0.54 -4.18
CA PRO A 683 -18.25 0.66 -2.74
C PRO A 683 -19.69 1.09 -2.42
N GLY A 684 -20.28 0.48 -1.38
CA GLY A 684 -21.61 0.84 -0.88
C GLY A 684 -22.78 0.04 -1.48
N VAL A 685 -22.52 -1.08 -2.16
CA VAL A 685 -23.58 -2.00 -2.62
C VAL A 685 -24.11 -2.81 -1.44
N ASP A 686 -25.40 -2.67 -1.16
CA ASP A 686 -26.10 -3.38 -0.09
C ASP A 686 -27.25 -4.24 -0.65
N ILE A 687 -27.24 -5.55 -0.42
CA ILE A 687 -28.29 -6.51 -0.81
C ILE A 687 -28.75 -7.28 0.45
N SER A 688 -28.52 -6.71 1.63
CA SER A 688 -28.79 -7.38 2.91
C SER A 688 -30.30 -7.59 3.13
N GLN A 689 -31.14 -6.65 2.70
CA GLN A 689 -32.61 -6.76 2.85
C GLN A 689 -33.19 -7.93 2.04
N GLU A 690 -32.68 -8.14 0.83
CA GLU A 690 -33.08 -9.25 -0.04
C GLU A 690 -32.61 -10.59 0.53
N THR A 691 -31.38 -10.62 1.06
CA THR A 691 -30.81 -11.79 1.72
C THR A 691 -31.61 -12.16 2.98
N GLU A 692 -31.98 -11.17 3.79
CA GLU A 692 -32.81 -11.34 4.98
C GLU A 692 -34.23 -11.84 4.62
N ALA A 693 -34.79 -11.39 3.49
CA ALA A 693 -36.07 -11.91 3.00
C ALA A 693 -35.99 -13.42 2.70
N PHE A 694 -34.90 -13.90 2.10
CA PHE A 694 -34.69 -15.34 1.87
C PHE A 694 -34.50 -16.11 3.19
N TYR A 695 -33.72 -15.61 4.14
CA TYR A 695 -33.61 -16.26 5.46
C TYR A 695 -34.93 -16.31 6.24
N SER A 696 -35.76 -15.27 6.11
CA SER A 696 -37.11 -15.24 6.67
C SER A 696 -37.97 -16.37 6.11
N ILE A 697 -37.90 -16.62 4.79
CA ILE A 697 -38.61 -17.73 4.12
C ILE A 697 -38.13 -19.09 4.65
N THR A 698 -36.83 -19.27 4.82
CA THR A 698 -36.25 -20.48 5.42
C THR A 698 -36.81 -20.73 6.83
N SER A 699 -36.87 -19.69 7.67
CA SER A 699 -37.44 -19.79 9.02
C SER A 699 -38.95 -20.09 9.02
N GLN A 700 -39.72 -19.50 8.10
CA GLN A 700 -41.15 -19.78 7.95
C GLN A 700 -41.40 -21.22 7.49
N SER A 701 -40.59 -21.71 6.55
CA SER A 701 -40.66 -23.09 6.05
C SER A 701 -40.40 -24.10 7.17
N LEU A 702 -39.40 -23.85 8.01
CA LEU A 702 -39.13 -24.68 9.20
C LEU A 702 -40.29 -24.69 10.18
N LEU A 703 -40.90 -23.53 10.45
CA LEU A 703 -42.03 -23.43 11.37
C LEU A 703 -43.23 -24.24 10.89
N VAL A 704 -43.53 -24.21 9.59
CA VAL A 704 -44.61 -25.00 8.98
C VAL A 704 -44.38 -26.50 9.19
N LEU A 705 -43.14 -26.98 8.98
CA LEU A 705 -42.78 -28.38 9.22
C LEU A 705 -42.91 -28.76 10.70
N VAL A 706 -42.46 -27.89 11.61
CA VAL A 706 -42.56 -28.12 13.06
C VAL A 706 -44.03 -28.21 13.49
N GLN A 707 -44.87 -27.28 13.04
CA GLN A 707 -46.30 -27.26 13.37
C GLN A 707 -47.04 -28.51 12.86
N ASP A 708 -46.71 -28.97 11.65
CA ASP A 708 -47.30 -30.20 11.09
C ASP A 708 -46.97 -31.42 11.96
N VAL A 709 -45.70 -31.63 12.33
CA VAL A 709 -45.30 -32.74 13.20
C VAL A 709 -45.84 -32.59 14.62
N GLU A 710 -45.81 -31.39 15.18
CA GLU A 710 -46.35 -31.11 16.52
C GLU A 710 -47.85 -31.43 16.60
N SER A 711 -48.63 -31.09 15.57
CA SER A 711 -50.07 -31.35 15.53
C SER A 711 -50.42 -32.84 15.63
N THR A 712 -49.50 -33.74 15.24
CA THR A 712 -49.69 -35.19 15.38
C THR A 712 -49.73 -35.66 16.84
N CYS A 713 -49.13 -34.89 17.76
CA CYS A 713 -49.07 -35.21 19.19
C CYS A 713 -50.22 -34.60 20.01
N ASP A 714 -51.03 -33.71 19.42
CA ASP A 714 -52.06 -32.96 20.17
C ASP A 714 -53.13 -33.88 20.79
N ALA A 715 -53.54 -34.93 20.10
CA ALA A 715 -54.54 -35.88 20.62
C ALA A 715 -54.01 -36.64 21.86
N ALA A 716 -52.75 -37.05 21.84
CA ALA A 716 -52.09 -37.70 22.97
C ALA A 716 -51.95 -36.73 24.15
N LEU A 717 -51.52 -35.49 23.90
CA LEU A 717 -51.39 -34.45 24.93
C LEU A 717 -52.73 -34.07 25.58
N GLN A 718 -53.83 -34.07 24.81
CA GLN A 718 -55.17 -33.84 25.36
C GLN A 718 -55.65 -34.97 26.28
N SER A 719 -55.24 -36.21 26.03
CA SER A 719 -55.63 -37.37 26.84
C SER A 719 -55.12 -37.29 28.28
N ILE A 720 -53.98 -36.62 28.52
CA ILE A 720 -53.39 -36.40 29.86
C ILE A 720 -54.39 -35.75 30.82
N SER A 721 -55.11 -34.74 30.34
CA SER A 721 -56.10 -34.00 31.16
C SER A 721 -57.41 -34.77 31.38
N LYS A 722 -57.64 -35.87 30.65
CA LYS A 722 -58.85 -36.70 30.76
C LYS A 722 -58.68 -37.86 31.76
N VAL A 723 -57.45 -38.16 32.18
CA VAL A 723 -57.15 -39.20 33.18
C VAL A 723 -57.56 -38.71 34.57
N ASN A 724 -58.22 -39.57 35.35
CA ASN A 724 -58.61 -39.27 36.73
C ASN A 724 -57.42 -39.52 37.68
N TRP A 725 -56.54 -38.52 37.79
CA TRP A 725 -55.31 -38.61 38.58
C TRP A 725 -55.51 -38.73 40.10
N SER A 726 -56.70 -38.44 40.63
CA SER A 726 -57.00 -38.61 42.06
C SER A 726 -57.29 -40.06 42.45
N ALA A 727 -57.68 -40.91 41.49
CA ALA A 727 -58.06 -42.31 41.72
C ALA A 727 -56.92 -43.30 41.40
N VAL A 728 -55.69 -42.79 41.24
CA VAL A 728 -54.51 -43.60 40.97
C VAL A 728 -53.90 -44.01 42.31
N ASP A 729 -53.94 -45.32 42.60
CA ASP A 729 -53.54 -45.90 43.88
C ASP A 729 -52.15 -46.59 43.84
N CYS A 730 -51.60 -46.82 42.65
CA CYS A 730 -50.26 -47.41 42.47
C CYS A 730 -49.56 -46.87 41.22
N VAL A 731 -48.22 -46.93 41.22
CA VAL A 731 -47.37 -46.59 40.07
C VAL A 731 -47.18 -47.84 39.20
N GLY A 732 -47.42 -47.71 37.90
CA GLY A 732 -47.32 -48.79 36.92
C GLY A 732 -46.28 -48.50 35.83
N ASP A 733 -46.40 -49.18 34.69
CA ASP A 733 -45.58 -48.93 33.51
C ASP A 733 -45.89 -47.55 32.87
N GLU A 734 -45.12 -47.18 31.85
CA GLU A 734 -45.30 -45.95 31.08
C GLU A 734 -46.73 -45.74 30.58
N SER A 735 -47.25 -44.52 30.73
CA SER A 735 -48.61 -44.19 30.32
C SER A 735 -48.82 -44.30 28.80
N PRO A 736 -50.01 -44.76 28.33
CA PRO A 736 -50.30 -44.95 26.90
C PRO A 736 -50.11 -43.70 26.02
N PHE A 737 -50.27 -42.50 26.59
CA PHE A 737 -50.15 -41.26 25.84
C PHE A 737 -48.71 -40.94 25.45
N ILE A 738 -47.68 -41.30 26.26
CA ILE A 738 -46.30 -41.07 25.82
C ILE A 738 -45.84 -42.15 24.83
N GLY A 739 -46.35 -43.38 24.96
CA GLY A 739 -46.23 -44.40 23.91
C GLY A 739 -46.76 -43.93 22.55
N ALA A 740 -47.95 -43.30 22.54
CA ALA A 740 -48.53 -42.71 21.32
C ALA A 740 -47.69 -41.55 20.76
N MET A 741 -47.21 -40.64 21.61
CA MET A 741 -46.32 -39.54 21.19
C MET A 741 -45.02 -40.06 20.55
N ARG A 742 -44.39 -41.08 21.15
CA ARG A 742 -43.18 -41.69 20.56
C ARG A 742 -43.45 -42.33 19.20
N ALA A 743 -44.57 -43.02 19.05
CA ALA A 743 -44.94 -43.66 17.79
C ALA A 743 -45.12 -42.63 16.66
N HIS A 744 -45.83 -41.53 16.94
CA HIS A 744 -46.02 -40.44 15.98
C HIS A 744 -44.70 -39.77 15.58
N LEU A 745 -43.82 -39.51 16.55
CA LEU A 745 -42.53 -38.87 16.29
C LEU A 745 -41.57 -39.79 15.54
N ARG A 746 -41.53 -41.10 15.86
CA ARG A 746 -40.75 -42.10 15.11
C ARG A 746 -41.20 -42.24 13.65
N GLN A 747 -42.48 -42.00 13.37
CA GLN A 747 -42.98 -42.05 11.99
C GLN A 747 -42.67 -40.77 11.20
N ALA A 748 -42.78 -39.59 11.82
CA ALA A 748 -42.71 -38.31 11.11
C ALA A 748 -41.28 -37.74 10.98
N VAL A 749 -40.45 -37.86 12.03
CA VAL A 749 -39.12 -37.22 12.07
C VAL A 749 -38.13 -37.80 11.03
N PRO A 750 -38.04 -39.12 10.83
CA PRO A 750 -37.12 -39.68 9.83
C PRO A 750 -37.45 -39.25 8.39
N LEU A 751 -38.73 -39.06 8.05
CA LEU A 751 -39.13 -38.59 6.73
C LEU A 751 -38.56 -37.19 6.43
N ILE A 752 -38.67 -36.26 7.39
CA ILE A 752 -38.14 -34.89 7.24
C ILE A 752 -36.61 -34.90 7.26
N ARG A 753 -36.00 -35.77 8.07
CA ARG A 753 -34.54 -35.96 8.08
C ARG A 753 -34.01 -36.35 6.71
N ASP A 754 -34.63 -37.35 6.08
CA ASP A 754 -34.17 -37.87 4.80
C ASP A 754 -34.34 -36.81 3.70
N MET A 755 -35.43 -36.03 3.73
CA MET A 755 -35.64 -34.89 2.84
C MET A 755 -34.61 -33.76 3.03
N LEU A 756 -34.08 -33.58 4.25
CA LEU A 756 -33.09 -32.55 4.60
C LEU A 756 -31.67 -33.10 4.82
N SER A 757 -31.37 -34.29 4.28
CA SER A 757 -30.10 -35.00 4.51
C SER A 757 -28.85 -34.19 4.16
N ASP A 758 -28.90 -33.41 3.08
CA ASP A 758 -27.81 -32.52 2.64
C ASP A 758 -27.76 -31.18 3.39
N ARG A 759 -28.76 -30.89 4.24
CA ARG A 759 -28.87 -29.62 4.99
C ARG A 759 -29.12 -29.87 6.48
N ARG A 760 -28.20 -30.61 7.10
CA ARG A 760 -28.26 -31.04 8.51
C ARG A 760 -28.47 -29.90 9.51
N LYS A 761 -27.95 -28.69 9.21
CA LYS A 761 -28.16 -27.48 10.04
C LYS A 761 -29.65 -27.17 10.28
N TYR A 762 -30.47 -27.35 9.24
CA TYR A 762 -31.91 -27.10 9.30
C TYR A 762 -32.67 -28.23 9.95
N PHE A 763 -32.23 -29.47 9.76
CA PHE A 763 -32.80 -30.60 10.49
C PHE A 763 -32.55 -30.49 12.01
N ALA A 764 -31.34 -30.10 12.42
CA ALA A 764 -31.03 -29.85 13.83
C ALA A 764 -31.90 -28.71 14.42
N HIS A 765 -32.09 -27.62 13.66
CA HIS A 765 -32.98 -26.52 14.08
C HIS A 765 -34.45 -26.95 14.18
N PHE A 766 -34.91 -27.76 13.22
CA PHE A 766 -36.23 -28.38 13.25
C PHE A 766 -36.41 -29.22 14.53
N CYS A 767 -35.48 -30.12 14.86
CA CYS A 767 -35.54 -30.92 16.08
C CYS A 767 -35.60 -30.05 17.33
N LEU A 768 -34.76 -29.00 17.43
CA LEU A 768 -34.75 -28.07 18.55
C LEU A 768 -36.09 -27.38 18.75
N LYS A 769 -36.65 -26.81 17.68
CA LYS A 769 -37.95 -26.13 17.71
C LYS A 769 -39.08 -27.11 18.05
N LEU A 770 -39.05 -28.31 17.48
CA LEU A 770 -40.03 -29.36 17.75
C LEU A 770 -40.00 -29.79 19.22
N ALA A 771 -38.82 -30.12 19.77
CA ALA A 771 -38.69 -30.59 21.14
C ALA A 771 -39.07 -29.52 22.17
N THR A 772 -38.70 -28.27 21.94
CA THR A 772 -39.06 -27.14 22.82
C THR A 772 -40.56 -26.84 22.79
N GLN A 773 -41.20 -26.85 21.61
CA GLN A 773 -42.65 -26.64 21.49
C GLN A 773 -43.45 -27.79 22.13
N LEU A 774 -43.05 -29.05 21.90
CA LEU A 774 -43.68 -30.21 22.53
C LEU A 774 -43.53 -30.20 24.06
N ALA A 775 -42.37 -29.83 24.59
CA ALA A 775 -42.16 -29.70 26.03
C ALA A 775 -43.07 -28.62 26.63
N HIS A 776 -43.24 -27.48 25.96
CA HIS A 776 -44.17 -26.43 26.40
C HIS A 776 -45.63 -26.90 26.36
N LYS A 777 -46.07 -27.58 25.30
CA LYS A 777 -47.43 -28.14 25.22
C LYS A 777 -47.66 -29.21 26.29
N PHE A 778 -46.65 -30.01 26.61
CA PHE A 778 -46.69 -31.00 27.68
C PHE A 778 -46.89 -30.35 29.06
N VAL A 779 -46.09 -29.33 29.40
CA VAL A 779 -46.28 -28.53 30.62
C VAL A 779 -47.68 -27.89 30.65
N GLY A 780 -48.16 -27.38 29.52
CA GLY A 780 -49.53 -26.87 29.40
C GLY A 780 -50.62 -27.93 29.57
N ALA A 781 -50.35 -29.20 29.24
CA ALA A 781 -51.24 -30.32 29.53
C ALA A 781 -51.23 -30.70 31.02
N LEU A 782 -50.06 -30.68 31.67
CA LEU A 782 -49.94 -30.91 33.12
C LEU A 782 -50.76 -29.89 33.92
N PHE A 783 -50.66 -28.60 33.59
CA PHE A 783 -51.44 -27.54 34.24
C PHE A 783 -52.96 -27.64 34.04
N ARG A 784 -53.45 -28.52 33.16
CA ARG A 784 -54.88 -28.78 32.98
C ARG A 784 -55.39 -29.93 33.87
N CYS A 785 -54.51 -30.66 34.53
CA CYS A 785 -54.87 -31.72 35.47
C CYS A 785 -55.38 -31.11 36.78
N ARG A 786 -56.46 -31.64 37.34
CA ARG A 786 -57.06 -31.18 38.61
C ARG A 786 -56.96 -32.30 39.63
N ALA A 787 -56.50 -31.98 40.84
CA ALA A 787 -56.39 -32.91 41.98
C ALA A 787 -55.64 -34.22 41.65
N ILE A 788 -54.31 -34.20 41.83
CA ILE A 788 -53.41 -35.33 41.56
C ILE A 788 -53.06 -35.99 42.90
N SER A 789 -53.21 -37.32 43.00
CA SER A 789 -52.76 -38.08 44.18
C SER A 789 -51.23 -38.16 44.24
N THR A 790 -50.65 -38.53 45.37
CA THR A 790 -49.18 -38.74 45.48
C THR A 790 -48.68 -39.78 44.48
N HIS A 791 -49.36 -40.92 44.37
CA HIS A 791 -49.04 -41.97 43.39
C HIS A 791 -49.29 -41.52 41.94
N GLY A 792 -50.31 -40.69 41.68
CA GLY A 792 -50.53 -40.09 40.36
C GLY A 792 -49.44 -39.11 39.95
N ALA A 793 -48.88 -38.34 40.89
CA ALA A 793 -47.76 -37.45 40.65
C ALA A 793 -46.45 -38.22 40.41
N GLU A 794 -46.23 -39.34 41.11
CA GLU A 794 -45.12 -40.27 40.88
C GLU A 794 -45.18 -40.88 39.47
N GLN A 795 -46.36 -41.31 39.00
CA GLN A 795 -46.55 -41.81 37.65
C GLN A 795 -46.25 -40.74 36.58
N LEU A 796 -46.77 -39.51 36.76
CA LEU A 796 -46.48 -38.40 35.84
C LEU A 796 -45.00 -38.00 35.83
N LEU A 797 -44.28 -38.19 36.94
CA LEU A 797 -42.85 -37.93 37.02
C LEU A 797 -42.06 -38.98 36.21
N LEU A 798 -42.46 -40.26 36.27
CA LEU A 798 -41.93 -41.33 35.44
C LEU A 798 -42.18 -41.04 33.94
N ASP A 799 -43.41 -40.65 33.59
CA ASP A 799 -43.79 -40.27 32.22
C ASP A 799 -43.00 -39.05 31.72
N THR A 800 -42.73 -38.07 32.59
CA THR A 800 -41.91 -36.89 32.27
C THR A 800 -40.46 -37.29 31.99
N HIS A 801 -39.87 -38.17 32.81
CA HIS A 801 -38.52 -38.70 32.59
C HIS A 801 -38.44 -39.54 31.30
N SER A 802 -39.48 -40.32 31.02
CA SER A 802 -39.65 -41.13 29.82
C SER A 802 -39.70 -40.26 28.55
N LEU A 803 -40.50 -39.18 28.55
CA LEU A 803 -40.53 -38.20 27.46
C LEU A 803 -39.20 -37.47 27.30
N LYS A 804 -38.54 -37.09 28.39
CA LYS A 804 -37.23 -36.43 28.39
C LYS A 804 -36.17 -37.28 27.72
N THR A 805 -36.07 -38.54 28.13
CA THR A 805 -35.13 -39.50 27.55
C THR A 805 -35.38 -39.67 26.05
N PHE A 806 -36.65 -39.76 25.64
CA PHE A 806 -37.00 -39.87 24.24
C PHE A 806 -36.69 -38.61 23.43
N LEU A 807 -37.07 -37.42 23.91
CA LEU A 807 -36.79 -36.15 23.21
C LEU A 807 -35.27 -35.92 23.05
N LEU A 808 -34.45 -36.32 24.02
CA LEU A 808 -32.99 -36.27 23.89
C LEU A 808 -32.47 -37.18 22.76
N SER A 809 -33.18 -38.27 22.45
CA SER A 809 -32.85 -39.18 21.35
C SER A 809 -33.41 -38.78 19.98
N VAL A 810 -34.31 -37.78 19.89
CA VAL A 810 -35.01 -37.39 18.65
C VAL A 810 -34.08 -37.10 17.46
N PRO A 811 -32.98 -36.34 17.61
CA PRO A 811 -32.09 -36.03 16.49
C PRO A 811 -31.40 -37.28 15.89
N SER A 812 -31.33 -38.37 16.63
CA SER A 812 -30.67 -39.62 16.22
C SER A 812 -31.64 -40.80 15.99
N ILE A 813 -32.97 -40.56 16.04
CA ILE A 813 -33.97 -41.61 15.77
C ILE A 813 -33.73 -42.22 14.38
N ASP A 814 -33.55 -43.53 14.35
CA ASP A 814 -33.34 -44.36 13.16
C ASP A 814 -32.21 -43.85 12.24
N SER A 815 -31.24 -43.12 12.79
CA SER A 815 -30.09 -42.57 12.05
C SER A 815 -29.01 -43.64 11.90
N VAL A 816 -28.46 -43.78 10.69
CA VAL A 816 -27.29 -44.64 10.42
C VAL A 816 -26.01 -44.07 11.06
N ILE A 817 -25.98 -42.75 11.29
CA ILE A 817 -24.86 -42.02 11.89
C ILE A 817 -25.18 -41.75 13.36
N ASN A 818 -24.38 -42.31 14.26
CA ASN A 818 -24.60 -42.24 15.71
C ASN A 818 -23.97 -40.95 16.30
N SER A 819 -24.36 -39.78 15.80
CA SER A 819 -23.86 -38.49 16.28
C SER A 819 -24.58 -38.05 17.56
N LYS A 820 -23.82 -37.59 18.56
CA LYS A 820 -24.39 -37.00 19.77
C LYS A 820 -25.16 -35.71 19.44
N PRO A 821 -26.34 -35.47 20.03
CA PRO A 821 -27.09 -34.24 19.79
C PRO A 821 -26.32 -33.01 20.31
N PRO A 822 -26.44 -31.83 19.67
CA PRO A 822 -25.73 -30.63 20.08
C PRO A 822 -25.99 -30.24 21.55
N THR A 823 -24.97 -29.74 22.24
CA THR A 823 -25.08 -29.36 23.67
C THR A 823 -26.19 -28.34 23.94
N ALA A 824 -26.40 -27.38 23.01
CA ALA A 824 -27.51 -26.42 23.09
C ALA A 824 -28.88 -27.11 23.06
N TYR A 825 -29.06 -28.12 22.20
CA TYR A 825 -30.28 -28.93 22.14
C TYR A 825 -30.52 -29.66 23.47
N VAL A 826 -29.50 -30.35 23.97
CA VAL A 826 -29.57 -31.08 25.24
C VAL A 826 -29.92 -30.14 26.39
N THR A 827 -29.28 -28.97 26.45
CA THR A 827 -29.51 -27.97 27.50
C THR A 827 -30.94 -27.42 27.45
N SER A 828 -31.45 -27.07 26.26
CA SER A 828 -32.82 -26.56 26.10
C SER A 828 -33.88 -27.61 26.45
N VAL A 829 -33.72 -28.85 25.99
CA VAL A 829 -34.64 -29.95 26.29
C VAL A 829 -34.63 -30.26 27.79
N ASN A 830 -33.44 -30.32 28.41
CA ASN A 830 -33.30 -30.51 29.84
C ASN A 830 -33.96 -29.38 30.64
N ALA A 831 -33.73 -28.12 30.29
CA ALA A 831 -34.33 -26.98 30.98
C ALA A 831 -35.86 -27.02 30.91
N ALA A 832 -36.42 -27.26 29.71
CA ALA A 832 -37.87 -27.28 29.50
C ALA A 832 -38.57 -28.40 30.29
N LEU A 833 -38.00 -29.60 30.33
CA LEU A 833 -38.58 -30.74 31.05
C LEU A 833 -38.24 -30.78 32.54
N THR A 834 -37.11 -30.20 32.96
CA THR A 834 -36.82 -30.03 34.39
C THR A 834 -37.86 -29.15 35.06
N LYS A 835 -38.43 -28.15 34.36
CA LYS A 835 -39.57 -27.38 34.86
C LYS A 835 -40.78 -28.28 35.15
N ALA A 836 -41.11 -29.21 34.25
CA ALA A 836 -42.18 -30.19 34.46
C ALA A 836 -41.91 -31.10 35.67
N GLU A 837 -40.68 -31.61 35.82
CA GLU A 837 -40.25 -32.42 36.96
C GLU A 837 -40.38 -31.65 38.29
N MET A 838 -39.97 -30.38 38.34
CA MET A 838 -40.08 -29.55 39.55
C MET A 838 -41.54 -29.25 39.91
N ILE A 839 -42.40 -28.98 38.93
CA ILE A 839 -43.85 -28.79 39.16
C ILE A 839 -44.45 -30.03 39.84
N LEU A 840 -44.15 -31.23 39.34
CA LEU A 840 -44.68 -32.48 39.91
C LEU A 840 -44.12 -32.76 41.30
N LYS A 841 -42.83 -32.49 41.55
CA LYS A 841 -42.22 -32.63 42.89
C LYS A 841 -42.87 -31.72 43.93
N VAL A 842 -43.24 -30.49 43.56
CA VAL A 842 -43.96 -29.57 44.45
C VAL A 842 -45.38 -30.07 44.78
N VAL A 843 -46.06 -30.68 43.81
CA VAL A 843 -47.37 -31.32 44.03
C VAL A 843 -47.26 -32.46 45.06
N MET A 844 -46.13 -33.17 45.12
CA MET A 844 -45.87 -34.26 46.06
C MET A 844 -45.48 -33.82 47.50
N CYS A 845 -45.04 -32.57 47.72
CA CYS A 845 -44.59 -32.13 49.06
C CYS A 845 -45.71 -32.22 50.13
N SER A 846 -45.39 -32.66 51.35
CA SER A 846 -46.32 -32.61 52.48
C SER A 846 -46.60 -31.16 52.92
N LEU A 847 -47.85 -30.84 53.29
CA LEU A 847 -48.25 -29.53 53.80
C LEU A 847 -48.29 -29.56 55.34
N GLU A 848 -47.16 -29.31 55.99
CA GLU A 848 -47.12 -29.15 57.45
C GLU A 848 -47.48 -27.71 57.87
N THR A 849 -46.99 -26.69 57.14
CA THR A 849 -47.40 -25.29 57.29
C THR A 849 -47.45 -24.56 55.93
N VAL A 850 -48.20 -23.45 55.84
CA VAL A 850 -48.32 -22.63 54.62
C VAL A 850 -46.99 -21.97 54.24
N ASP A 851 -46.23 -21.51 55.23
CA ASP A 851 -44.96 -20.81 55.01
C ASP A 851 -43.85 -21.77 54.53
N ASP A 852 -43.83 -23.01 55.03
CA ASP A 852 -42.91 -24.06 54.56
C ASP A 852 -43.20 -24.44 53.10
N PHE A 853 -44.48 -24.53 52.73
CA PHE A 853 -44.86 -24.82 51.35
C PHE A 853 -44.43 -23.70 50.38
N VAL A 854 -44.62 -22.43 50.77
CA VAL A 854 -44.20 -21.27 49.97
C VAL A 854 -42.68 -21.22 49.84
N GLU A 855 -41.93 -21.61 50.88
CA GLU A 855 -40.47 -21.72 50.83
C GLU A 855 -39.98 -22.81 49.87
N GLN A 856 -40.57 -24.00 49.97
CA GLN A 856 -40.22 -25.12 49.09
C GLN A 856 -40.60 -24.83 47.63
N TYR A 857 -41.75 -24.17 47.40
CA TYR A 857 -42.16 -23.70 46.08
C TYR A 857 -41.15 -22.73 45.48
N ALA A 858 -40.78 -21.68 46.22
CA ALA A 858 -39.82 -20.67 45.76
C ALA A 858 -38.43 -21.25 45.48
N LYS A 859 -38.03 -22.29 46.22
CA LYS A 859 -36.76 -23.00 46.03
C LYS A 859 -36.75 -23.90 44.79
N LEU A 860 -37.85 -24.60 44.52
CA LEU A 860 -37.96 -25.55 43.39
C LEU A 860 -38.35 -24.87 42.07
N LEU A 861 -39.06 -23.74 42.12
CA LEU A 861 -39.50 -22.97 40.96
C LEU A 861 -39.18 -21.46 41.14
N PRO A 862 -37.89 -21.07 41.04
CA PRO A 862 -37.46 -19.69 41.29
C PRO A 862 -37.94 -18.67 40.24
N VAL A 863 -38.36 -19.13 39.06
CA VAL A 863 -38.79 -18.28 37.92
C VAL A 863 -40.29 -18.43 37.63
N SER A 864 -41.11 -18.64 38.66
CA SER A 864 -42.56 -18.85 38.54
C SER A 864 -43.38 -17.58 38.80
N ASP A 865 -44.47 -17.39 38.06
CA ASP A 865 -45.44 -16.33 38.33
C ASP A 865 -46.57 -16.78 39.28
N ALA A 866 -47.38 -15.83 39.75
CA ALA A 866 -48.50 -16.12 40.67
C ALA A 866 -49.63 -16.96 40.01
N ALA A 867 -49.72 -16.95 38.68
CA ALA A 867 -50.72 -17.72 37.94
C ALA A 867 -50.32 -19.19 37.80
N GLU A 868 -49.03 -19.47 37.62
CA GLU A 868 -48.43 -20.81 37.70
C GLU A 868 -48.60 -21.38 39.12
N MET A 869 -48.34 -20.58 40.16
CA MET A 869 -48.58 -20.99 41.56
C MET A 869 -50.05 -21.38 41.78
N GLN A 870 -50.99 -20.55 41.32
CA GLN A 870 -52.42 -20.88 41.42
C GLN A 870 -52.77 -22.21 40.74
N LYS A 871 -52.22 -22.49 39.54
CA LYS A 871 -52.42 -23.77 38.85
C LYS A 871 -51.80 -24.94 39.60
N VAL A 872 -50.64 -24.78 40.22
CA VAL A 872 -50.02 -25.84 41.05
C VAL A 872 -50.86 -26.14 42.29
N LEU A 873 -51.48 -25.12 42.90
CA LEU A 873 -52.44 -25.31 44.00
C LEU A 873 -53.70 -26.07 43.55
N GLU A 874 -54.20 -25.80 42.33
CA GLU A 874 -55.30 -26.54 41.71
C GLU A 874 -54.93 -28.00 41.40
N MET A 875 -53.70 -28.25 40.92
CA MET A 875 -53.16 -29.60 40.69
C MET A 875 -53.05 -30.39 42.00
N LYS A 876 -52.67 -29.75 43.11
CA LYS A 876 -52.58 -30.38 44.44
C LYS A 876 -53.95 -30.66 45.09
N GLY A 877 -55.02 -30.05 44.59
CA GLY A 877 -56.38 -30.24 45.12
C GLY A 877 -56.71 -29.39 46.36
N ILE A 878 -55.94 -28.32 46.64
CA ILE A 878 -56.23 -27.40 47.75
C ILE A 878 -57.55 -26.67 47.46
N LYS A 879 -58.41 -26.55 48.48
CA LYS A 879 -59.69 -25.84 48.37
C LYS A 879 -59.46 -24.40 47.96
N ARG A 880 -60.25 -23.92 47.00
CA ARG A 880 -60.16 -22.57 46.44
C ARG A 880 -60.27 -21.45 47.49
N GLN A 881 -60.86 -21.72 48.66
CA GLN A 881 -60.96 -20.81 49.79
C GLN A 881 -59.60 -20.51 50.46
N GLU A 882 -58.63 -21.41 50.36
CA GLU A 882 -57.29 -21.30 50.96
C GLU A 882 -56.25 -20.73 49.99
N HIS A 883 -56.59 -20.52 48.72
CA HIS A 883 -55.66 -19.98 47.73
C HIS A 883 -55.24 -18.53 48.02
N PRO A 884 -56.13 -17.60 48.43
CA PRO A 884 -55.76 -16.21 48.66
C PRO A 884 -54.71 -16.03 49.76
N SER A 885 -54.79 -16.80 50.86
CA SER A 885 -53.81 -16.72 51.96
C SER A 885 -52.42 -17.17 51.52
N ILE A 886 -52.33 -18.28 50.79
CA ILE A 886 -51.06 -18.81 50.27
C ILE A 886 -50.45 -17.87 49.23
N LEU A 887 -51.27 -17.29 48.34
CA LEU A 887 -50.81 -16.33 47.34
C LEU A 887 -50.31 -15.02 47.95
N ILE A 888 -50.92 -14.55 49.05
CA ILE A 888 -50.43 -13.37 49.79
C ILE A 888 -49.07 -13.66 50.43
N SER A 889 -48.90 -14.80 51.12
CA SER A 889 -47.60 -15.21 51.68
C SER A 889 -46.51 -15.34 50.61
N TYR A 890 -46.85 -15.89 49.43
CA TYR A 890 -45.93 -15.96 48.29
C TYR A 890 -45.52 -14.56 47.77
N ARG A 891 -46.47 -13.63 47.61
CA ARG A 891 -46.18 -12.27 47.13
C ARG A 891 -45.32 -11.47 48.11
N LEU A 892 -45.57 -11.63 49.41
CA LEU A 892 -44.75 -11.01 50.47
C LEU A 892 -43.31 -11.50 50.44
N LYS A 893 -43.09 -12.81 50.19
CA LYS A 893 -41.75 -13.41 50.10
C LYS A 893 -41.00 -13.02 48.82
N MET A 894 -41.74 -12.72 47.73
CA MET A 894 -41.18 -12.25 46.45
C MET A 894 -41.03 -10.72 46.36
N GLY A 895 -41.32 -9.96 47.43
CA GLY A 895 -41.10 -8.51 47.49
C GLY A 895 -42.14 -7.63 46.77
N VAL A 896 -43.36 -8.15 46.53
CA VAL A 896 -44.45 -7.43 45.82
C VAL A 896 -45.48 -6.89 46.80
N SER A 897 -45.87 -5.61 46.68
CA SER A 897 -46.82 -4.93 47.59
C SER A 897 -48.19 -5.61 47.67
N ALA A 898 -48.77 -5.68 48.88
CA ALA A 898 -50.03 -6.36 49.17
C ALA A 898 -51.29 -5.70 48.55
N SER A 899 -51.17 -4.51 47.94
CA SER A 899 -52.28 -3.67 47.47
C SER A 899 -52.70 -3.87 46.00
N ASP A 900 -51.99 -4.68 45.22
CA ASP A 900 -52.29 -4.87 43.78
C ASP A 900 -53.35 -5.96 43.53
N PRO A 901 -54.40 -5.67 42.72
CA PRO A 901 -55.52 -6.59 42.51
C PRO A 901 -55.07 -7.92 41.90
N ILE A 902 -55.66 -9.02 42.38
CA ILE A 902 -55.46 -10.37 41.83
C ILE A 902 -55.98 -10.35 40.39
N PRO A 903 -55.18 -10.74 39.37
CA PRO A 903 -55.68 -10.82 38.00
C PRO A 903 -56.81 -11.84 37.95
N GLN A 904 -58.02 -11.39 37.62
CA GLN A 904 -59.11 -12.32 37.35
C GLN A 904 -58.70 -13.23 36.19
N SER A 905 -59.02 -14.51 36.32
CA SER A 905 -58.71 -15.59 35.38
C SER A 905 -59.11 -15.23 33.95
N THR A 906 -58.21 -14.59 33.23
CA THR A 906 -58.27 -14.44 31.78
C THR A 906 -57.36 -15.50 31.22
N SER A 907 -57.96 -16.33 30.36
CA SER A 907 -57.41 -17.52 29.72
C SER A 907 -55.89 -17.48 29.51
N LEU A 908 -55.15 -18.32 30.24
CA LEU A 908 -53.71 -18.54 30.03
C LEU A 908 -53.37 -19.14 28.65
N THR A 909 -54.38 -19.46 27.82
CA THR A 909 -54.18 -19.73 26.39
C THR A 909 -53.78 -18.49 25.59
N SER A 910 -54.05 -17.26 26.05
CA SER A 910 -53.64 -16.04 25.33
C SER A 910 -52.37 -15.37 25.88
N ARG A 911 -51.95 -15.66 27.12
CA ARG A 911 -50.70 -15.10 27.69
C ARG A 911 -49.48 -16.01 27.61
N ILE A 912 -49.65 -17.32 27.42
CA ILE A 912 -48.52 -18.21 27.07
C ILE A 912 -48.12 -18.05 25.59
N GLY A 913 -48.99 -17.43 24.78
CA GLY A 913 -48.67 -17.00 23.41
C GLY A 913 -48.14 -15.56 23.29
N GLY A 914 -47.96 -14.82 24.40
CA GLY A 914 -47.79 -13.36 24.37
C GLY A 914 -46.59 -12.78 25.14
N ALA A 915 -45.67 -13.61 25.65
CA ALA A 915 -44.45 -13.14 26.30
C ALA A 915 -43.21 -13.95 25.85
N LEU A 916 -43.00 -14.03 24.53
CA LEU A 916 -41.70 -13.58 24.04
C LEU A 916 -41.83 -12.06 23.84
N PRO A 917 -40.75 -11.27 23.95
CA PRO A 917 -40.81 -9.91 23.44
C PRO A 917 -41.36 -10.00 22.02
N THR A 918 -42.22 -9.06 21.62
CA THR A 918 -42.29 -8.71 20.20
C THR A 918 -40.86 -8.37 19.80
N VAL A 919 -40.16 -9.38 19.27
CA VAL A 919 -38.86 -9.23 18.63
C VAL A 919 -39.15 -8.51 17.32
N GLY A 920 -39.40 -7.21 17.44
CA GLY A 920 -39.16 -6.28 16.36
C GLY A 920 -37.65 -6.19 16.20
N SER A 921 -37.10 -7.12 15.42
CA SER A 921 -35.82 -7.03 14.71
C SER A 921 -35.44 -8.45 14.28
N ALA A 922 -35.45 -8.69 12.97
CA ALA A 922 -35.01 -9.95 12.39
C ALA A 922 -33.53 -10.30 12.71
N ALA A 923 -32.77 -9.38 13.33
CA ALA A 923 -31.44 -9.62 13.87
C ALA A 923 -31.40 -10.64 15.04
N SER A 924 -32.44 -10.73 15.89
CA SER A 924 -32.39 -11.61 17.08
C SER A 924 -32.61 -13.10 16.74
N VAL A 925 -33.23 -13.39 15.59
CA VAL A 925 -33.39 -14.76 15.08
C VAL A 925 -32.10 -15.20 14.40
N SER A 926 -31.42 -14.30 13.69
CA SER A 926 -30.07 -14.53 13.14
C SER A 926 -29.03 -14.76 14.23
N GLU A 927 -29.07 -14.08 15.38
CA GLU A 927 -28.12 -14.33 16.48
C GLU A 927 -28.33 -15.69 17.16
N ALA A 928 -29.59 -16.11 17.37
CA ALA A 928 -29.89 -17.45 17.90
C ALA A 928 -29.63 -18.56 16.88
N PHE A 929 -29.87 -18.29 15.58
CA PHE A 929 -29.54 -19.18 14.47
C PHE A 929 -28.03 -19.32 14.30
N ASN A 930 -27.27 -18.22 14.33
CA ASN A 930 -25.80 -18.21 14.28
C ASN A 930 -25.17 -18.84 15.52
N ALA A 931 -25.77 -18.69 16.71
CA ALA A 931 -25.33 -19.39 17.92
C ALA A 931 -25.53 -20.92 17.80
N VAL A 932 -26.65 -21.37 17.25
CA VAL A 932 -26.89 -22.81 17.01
C VAL A 932 -26.04 -23.37 15.85
N VAL A 933 -25.78 -22.57 14.81
CA VAL A 933 -24.89 -22.90 13.68
C VAL A 933 -23.42 -22.98 14.12
N SER A 934 -22.96 -22.04 14.94
CA SER A 934 -21.60 -22.06 15.52
C SER A 934 -21.41 -23.23 16.48
N MET A 935 -22.46 -23.64 17.21
CA MET A 935 -22.41 -24.78 18.14
C MET A 935 -22.62 -26.15 17.47
N ALA A 936 -23.24 -26.19 16.27
CA ALA A 936 -23.30 -27.40 15.45
C ALA A 936 -21.99 -27.64 14.67
N ALA A 937 -21.24 -26.57 14.37
CA ALA A 937 -19.87 -26.67 13.87
C ALA A 937 -18.91 -27.25 14.94
N ASP A 938 -19.08 -26.91 16.22
CA ASP A 938 -18.27 -27.45 17.32
C ASP A 938 -18.58 -28.92 17.69
N GLY A 939 -19.67 -29.49 17.19
CA GLY A 939 -20.10 -30.89 17.45
C GLY A 939 -19.70 -31.90 16.38
N LEU A 940 -19.00 -31.46 15.33
CA LEU A 940 -18.55 -32.27 14.19
C LEU A 940 -17.03 -32.18 13.99
N SER A 941 -16.27 -32.26 15.09
CA SER A 941 -14.81 -32.38 15.05
C SER A 941 -14.30 -33.49 15.97
N ASP A 942 -14.84 -34.70 15.82
CA ASP A 942 -14.13 -35.90 16.25
C ASP A 942 -14.39 -37.07 15.29
N GLN A 943 -13.32 -37.45 14.58
CA GLN A 943 -13.18 -38.49 13.56
C GLN A 943 -13.59 -38.14 12.12
N ALA A 944 -12.98 -37.09 11.56
CA ALA A 944 -12.29 -37.13 10.27
C ALA A 944 -11.65 -35.75 10.00
N SER A 945 -10.32 -35.71 10.04
CA SER A 945 -9.44 -34.70 9.44
C SER A 945 -9.88 -33.22 9.50
N GLU A 946 -9.48 -32.51 10.55
CA GLU A 946 -9.34 -31.05 10.52
C GLU A 946 -8.22 -30.60 11.46
N GLY A 947 -7.25 -29.88 10.88
CA GLY A 947 -6.14 -29.20 11.54
C GLY A 947 -6.01 -27.77 11.04
N THR A 948 -7.12 -27.03 10.98
CA THR A 948 -7.09 -25.56 10.84
C THR A 948 -8.18 -24.99 11.71
N ASN A 949 -7.77 -24.33 12.80
CA ASN A 949 -8.68 -23.52 13.59
C ASN A 949 -8.31 -22.05 13.47
N GLN A 950 -9.34 -21.28 13.16
CA GLN A 950 -9.40 -19.83 13.20
C GLN A 950 -9.00 -19.30 14.58
N LYS A 951 -8.12 -18.30 14.59
CA LYS A 951 -8.14 -17.23 15.58
C LYS A 951 -8.00 -15.91 14.82
N GLU A 952 -9.09 -15.15 14.75
CA GLU A 952 -9.13 -13.70 14.97
C GLU A 952 -10.43 -13.09 14.42
N VAL A 953 -11.37 -12.74 15.31
CA VAL A 953 -12.05 -11.43 15.30
C VAL A 953 -12.31 -11.03 16.74
N LYS A 954 -11.38 -10.29 17.35
CA LYS A 954 -11.68 -9.44 18.51
C LYS A 954 -10.66 -8.31 18.65
N MET A 955 -10.76 -7.26 17.83
CA MET A 955 -10.38 -5.91 18.25
C MET A 955 -10.88 -4.86 17.27
N MET A 956 -11.95 -4.16 17.63
CA MET A 956 -12.11 -2.76 17.27
C MET A 956 -13.10 -2.10 18.24
N ARG A 957 -12.57 -1.39 19.24
CA ARG A 957 -13.17 -0.22 19.92
C ARG A 957 -12.21 0.21 21.03
N PHE A 958 -11.33 1.15 20.74
CA PHE A 958 -10.89 2.23 21.63
C PHE A 958 -10.00 3.18 20.82
N SER A 959 -10.62 4.22 20.26
CA SER A 959 -9.91 5.39 19.74
C SER A 959 -10.61 6.62 20.27
N SER A 960 -10.15 7.09 21.43
CA SER A 960 -10.16 8.52 21.80
C SER A 960 -9.65 8.66 23.24
N MET A 961 -8.38 9.04 23.43
CA MET A 961 -7.93 10.07 24.37
C MET A 961 -6.41 10.00 24.56
N LEU A 962 -5.83 11.20 24.62
CA LEU A 962 -4.50 11.55 25.13
C LEU A 962 -3.31 11.44 24.16
N VAL A 963 -3.27 12.41 23.24
CA VAL A 963 -2.05 13.20 23.05
C VAL A 963 -1.87 14.09 24.28
N ARG A 964 -0.86 13.82 25.13
CA ARG A 964 -0.12 14.83 25.91
C ARG A 964 1.09 14.21 26.62
N ASN A 965 2.25 14.82 26.37
CA ASN A 965 3.51 14.79 27.12
C ASN A 965 4.49 13.62 26.91
N GLY A 966 5.47 13.86 26.02
CA GLY A 966 6.85 14.18 26.41
C GLY A 966 7.73 13.10 27.05
N LYS A 967 8.71 12.63 26.25
CA LYS A 967 10.06 12.11 26.61
C LYS A 967 10.15 10.95 27.62
N LEU A 968 10.54 9.77 27.11
CA LEU A 968 11.73 9.07 27.59
C LEU A 968 12.28 8.18 26.48
N CYS A 969 13.54 8.40 26.12
CA CYS A 969 14.32 7.54 25.24
C CYS A 969 14.97 6.46 26.11
N VAL A 970 14.86 5.18 25.74
CA VAL A 970 15.91 4.18 26.01
C VAL A 970 16.03 3.26 24.79
N ASN A 971 17.26 3.17 24.29
CA ASN A 971 17.77 2.28 23.25
C ASN A 971 17.31 0.82 23.43
N VAL A 972 16.79 0.20 22.36
CA VAL A 972 16.62 -1.27 22.26
C VAL A 972 17.52 -1.89 21.18
N ASN A 973 18.33 -1.10 20.46
CA ASN A 973 19.21 -1.62 19.39
C ASN A 973 20.60 -2.10 19.85
N GLN A 974 20.83 -2.26 21.17
CA GLN A 974 22.07 -2.83 21.70
C GLN A 974 21.80 -3.86 22.80
N MET A 975 21.01 -4.92 22.50
CA MET A 975 21.04 -6.16 23.28
C MET A 975 20.85 -7.44 22.43
N GLN A 976 21.18 -7.41 21.13
CA GLN A 976 21.16 -8.62 20.28
C GLN A 976 22.37 -8.80 19.35
N ALA A 977 23.46 -8.04 19.53
CA ALA A 977 24.66 -8.15 18.68
C ALA A 977 25.85 -8.88 19.35
N ALA A 978 25.69 -9.49 20.52
CA ALA A 978 26.78 -10.14 21.23
C ALA A 978 26.36 -11.48 21.86
N ALA A 979 25.73 -12.35 21.07
CA ALA A 979 25.54 -13.76 21.44
C ALA A 979 25.17 -14.65 20.24
N PHE A 980 25.91 -14.65 19.14
CA PHE A 980 25.85 -15.76 18.19
C PHE A 980 27.24 -16.15 17.69
N SER A 981 27.53 -17.42 17.92
CA SER A 981 28.74 -18.17 17.57
C SER A 981 29.14 -17.97 16.11
N SER A 982 30.44 -17.76 15.88
CA SER A 982 31.09 -17.85 14.57
C SER A 982 30.95 -19.26 13.98
N LYS A 983 29.79 -19.58 13.41
CA LYS A 983 29.66 -20.71 12.49
C LYS A 983 30.00 -20.22 11.09
N VAL A 984 31.05 -20.80 10.52
CA VAL A 984 31.36 -20.61 9.09
C VAL A 984 30.16 -21.08 8.28
N PRO A 985 29.61 -20.28 7.34
CA PRO A 985 28.47 -20.70 6.52
C PRO A 985 28.83 -21.96 5.74
N GLU A 986 27.95 -22.97 5.81
CA GLU A 986 28.17 -24.29 5.20
C GLU A 986 27.59 -24.35 3.78
N MET A 987 26.46 -23.69 3.57
CA MET A 987 25.61 -23.79 2.39
C MET A 987 25.87 -22.69 1.35
N ILE A 988 26.67 -21.68 1.68
CA ILE A 988 27.15 -20.64 0.77
C ILE A 988 28.66 -20.41 0.94
N LYS A 989 29.31 -19.89 -0.11
CA LYS A 989 30.69 -19.41 -0.06
C LYS A 989 30.72 -17.94 -0.43
N VAL A 990 31.42 -17.12 0.34
CA VAL A 990 31.53 -15.69 0.11
C VAL A 990 32.99 -15.33 -0.10
N GLU A 991 33.30 -14.69 -1.22
CA GLU A 991 34.66 -14.29 -1.60
C GLU A 991 34.65 -12.83 -2.07
N LYS A 992 35.73 -12.09 -1.79
CA LYS A 992 35.96 -10.78 -2.44
C LYS A 992 36.67 -11.02 -3.76
N VAL A 993 36.18 -10.40 -4.83
CA VAL A 993 36.64 -10.63 -6.20
C VAL A 993 36.79 -9.31 -6.96
N GLY A 994 37.31 -9.40 -8.18
CA GLY A 994 37.68 -8.24 -8.99
C GLY A 994 39.11 -7.78 -8.74
N ALA A 995 39.64 -7.01 -9.69
CA ALA A 995 40.97 -6.42 -9.60
C ALA A 995 41.13 -5.51 -8.36
N LYS A 996 40.05 -4.84 -7.91
CA LYS A 996 40.04 -3.97 -6.74
C LYS A 996 39.51 -4.61 -5.46
N GLN A 997 39.11 -5.88 -5.51
CA GLN A 997 38.54 -6.61 -4.36
C GLN A 997 37.31 -5.91 -3.74
N ASN A 998 36.55 -5.18 -4.57
CA ASN A 998 35.41 -4.35 -4.17
C ASN A 998 34.05 -4.93 -4.63
N VAL A 999 34.04 -6.16 -5.11
CA VAL A 999 32.83 -6.93 -5.46
C VAL A 999 32.81 -8.18 -4.60
N ALA A 1000 31.66 -8.49 -4.00
CA ALA A 1000 31.48 -9.72 -3.25
C ALA A 1000 30.83 -10.78 -4.15
N LEU A 1001 31.41 -11.97 -4.21
CA LEU A 1001 30.86 -13.13 -4.91
C LEU A 1001 30.30 -14.12 -3.89
N ILE A 1002 28.98 -14.31 -3.92
CA ILE A 1002 28.28 -15.34 -3.16
C ILE A 1002 28.01 -16.53 -4.08
N LYS A 1003 28.59 -17.68 -3.77
CA LYS A 1003 28.34 -18.94 -4.47
C LYS A 1003 27.47 -19.86 -3.63
N LEU A 1004 26.29 -20.21 -4.13
CA LEU A 1004 25.42 -21.21 -3.52
C LEU A 1004 26.10 -22.58 -3.56
N ASN A 1005 26.24 -23.21 -2.39
CA ASN A 1005 27.11 -24.35 -2.14
C ASN A 1005 26.34 -25.57 -1.62
N ARG A 1006 25.36 -26.03 -2.39
CA ARG A 1006 24.65 -27.30 -2.15
C ARG A 1006 24.54 -28.14 -3.43
N PRO A 1007 25.68 -28.45 -4.08
CA PRO A 1007 25.71 -29.00 -5.44
C PRO A 1007 25.03 -30.37 -5.58
N LYS A 1008 25.07 -31.21 -4.52
CA LYS A 1008 24.42 -32.54 -4.52
C LYS A 1008 22.90 -32.47 -4.69
N ALA A 1009 22.28 -31.37 -4.26
CA ALA A 1009 20.85 -31.12 -4.39
C ALA A 1009 20.56 -30.03 -5.44
N MET A 1010 21.46 -29.79 -6.39
CA MET A 1010 21.31 -28.76 -7.43
C MET A 1010 21.00 -27.38 -6.86
N ASN A 1011 21.60 -27.05 -5.71
CA ASN A 1011 21.37 -25.81 -4.97
C ASN A 1011 19.88 -25.54 -4.65
N ALA A 1012 19.10 -26.59 -4.36
CA ALA A 1012 17.74 -26.42 -3.86
C ALA A 1012 17.72 -25.58 -2.57
N LEU A 1013 16.88 -24.56 -2.56
CA LEU A 1013 16.78 -23.52 -1.55
C LEU A 1013 16.05 -24.06 -0.31
N CYS A 1014 16.84 -24.50 0.66
CA CYS A 1014 16.36 -24.88 1.99
C CYS A 1014 16.37 -23.69 2.97
N ALA A 1015 15.71 -23.85 4.12
CA ALA A 1015 15.64 -22.81 5.15
C ALA A 1015 17.03 -22.36 5.65
N GLN A 1016 17.98 -23.29 5.81
CA GLN A 1016 19.35 -22.97 6.22
C GLN A 1016 20.08 -22.13 5.17
N LEU A 1017 20.05 -22.54 3.89
CA LEU A 1017 20.72 -21.82 2.81
C LEU A 1017 20.20 -20.39 2.68
N MET A 1018 18.88 -20.21 2.77
CA MET A 1018 18.28 -18.87 2.68
C MET A 1018 18.59 -18.00 3.90
N THR A 1019 18.67 -18.57 5.10
CA THR A 1019 19.12 -17.85 6.30
C THR A 1019 20.57 -17.39 6.16
N GLU A 1020 21.49 -18.29 5.79
CA GLU A 1020 22.91 -17.96 5.57
C GLU A 1020 23.07 -16.90 4.46
N LEU A 1021 22.30 -17.01 3.37
CA LEU A 1021 22.30 -16.02 2.29
C LEU A 1021 21.84 -14.64 2.77
N SER A 1022 20.76 -14.56 3.53
CA SER A 1022 20.24 -13.30 4.06
C SER A 1022 21.19 -12.65 5.06
N GLU A 1023 21.84 -13.44 5.93
CA GLU A 1023 22.88 -12.95 6.84
C GLU A 1023 24.10 -12.41 6.09
N ALA A 1024 24.57 -13.14 5.05
CA ALA A 1024 25.68 -12.70 4.23
C ALA A 1024 25.35 -11.41 3.47
N LEU A 1025 24.16 -11.30 2.89
CA LEU A 1025 23.72 -10.09 2.18
C LEU A 1025 23.63 -8.88 3.11
N ASN A 1026 23.07 -9.01 4.31
CA ASN A 1026 23.02 -7.92 5.29
C ASN A 1026 24.43 -7.46 5.72
N THR A 1027 25.33 -8.42 5.92
CA THR A 1027 26.74 -8.14 6.26
C THR A 1027 27.43 -7.39 5.12
N LEU A 1028 27.27 -7.87 3.88
CA LEU A 1028 27.88 -7.26 2.70
C LEU A 1028 27.26 -5.90 2.34
N ASP A 1029 25.97 -5.69 2.59
CA ASP A 1029 25.32 -4.38 2.40
C ASP A 1029 25.92 -3.32 3.35
N SER A 1030 26.36 -3.75 4.54
CA SER A 1030 26.99 -2.87 5.54
C SER A 1030 28.51 -2.67 5.32
N ASP A 1031 29.20 -3.56 4.59
CA ASP A 1031 30.65 -3.48 4.35
C ASP A 1031 31.01 -2.41 3.31
N LYS A 1032 31.56 -1.26 3.75
CA LYS A 1032 31.93 -0.14 2.86
C LYS A 1032 32.92 -0.51 1.75
N SER A 1033 33.73 -1.56 1.91
CA SER A 1033 34.67 -1.99 0.88
C SER A 1033 34.01 -2.64 -0.34
N ILE A 1034 32.74 -3.05 -0.22
CA ILE A 1034 31.98 -3.71 -1.29
C ILE A 1034 31.03 -2.71 -1.96
N GLY A 1035 31.14 -2.54 -3.27
CA GLY A 1035 30.27 -1.67 -4.07
C GLY A 1035 29.16 -2.40 -4.82
N ALA A 1036 29.30 -3.71 -5.06
CA ALA A 1036 28.29 -4.56 -5.69
C ALA A 1036 28.43 -6.01 -5.23
N ILE A 1037 27.34 -6.78 -5.32
CA ILE A 1037 27.27 -8.19 -4.92
C ILE A 1037 26.89 -9.04 -6.13
N VAL A 1038 27.60 -10.14 -6.37
CA VAL A 1038 27.28 -11.13 -7.40
C VAL A 1038 26.83 -12.41 -6.71
N ILE A 1039 25.67 -12.95 -7.08
CA ILE A 1039 25.19 -14.26 -6.64
C ILE A 1039 25.32 -15.25 -7.80
N THR A 1040 25.89 -16.41 -7.55
CA THR A 1040 26.00 -17.49 -8.55
C THR A 1040 25.81 -18.87 -7.92
N GLY A 1041 25.64 -19.89 -8.75
CA GLY A 1041 25.61 -21.29 -8.34
C GLY A 1041 26.81 -22.06 -8.88
N ASN A 1042 26.57 -23.29 -9.31
CA ASN A 1042 27.58 -24.11 -9.99
C ASN A 1042 27.25 -24.21 -11.49
N GLU A 1043 28.07 -24.93 -12.25
CA GLU A 1043 27.89 -25.08 -13.70
C GLU A 1043 26.59 -25.79 -14.10
N ARG A 1044 26.06 -26.66 -13.22
CA ARG A 1044 24.86 -27.45 -13.48
C ARG A 1044 23.58 -26.72 -13.09
N ALA A 1045 23.61 -25.93 -12.03
CA ALA A 1045 22.47 -25.16 -11.54
C ALA A 1045 22.91 -23.92 -10.76
N PHE A 1046 22.21 -22.83 -11.03
CA PHE A 1046 22.13 -21.69 -10.15
C PHE A 1046 21.37 -22.12 -8.88
N ALA A 1047 20.10 -22.50 -9.04
CA ALA A 1047 19.26 -23.13 -8.03
C ALA A 1047 18.06 -23.84 -8.69
N ALA A 1048 17.79 -25.08 -8.30
CA ALA A 1048 16.70 -25.88 -8.88
C ALA A 1048 15.29 -25.58 -8.35
N GLY A 1049 15.15 -24.66 -7.38
CA GLY A 1049 13.87 -24.34 -6.74
C GLY A 1049 13.95 -24.43 -5.22
N ALA A 1050 12.79 -24.35 -4.56
CA ALA A 1050 12.68 -24.62 -3.13
C ALA A 1050 12.95 -26.12 -2.83
N ASP A 1051 13.43 -26.43 -1.62
CA ASP A 1051 13.65 -27.82 -1.23
C ASP A 1051 12.32 -28.55 -0.96
N ILE A 1052 11.86 -29.33 -1.93
CA ILE A 1052 10.62 -30.10 -1.85
C ILE A 1052 10.63 -31.06 -0.65
N LYS A 1053 11.77 -31.62 -0.25
CA LYS A 1053 11.84 -32.53 0.90
C LYS A 1053 11.50 -31.83 2.21
N GLU A 1054 11.83 -30.54 2.34
CA GLU A 1054 11.48 -29.74 3.50
C GLU A 1054 10.02 -29.27 3.49
N MET A 1055 9.39 -29.26 2.31
CA MET A 1055 8.03 -28.73 2.12
C MET A 1055 6.93 -29.81 2.06
N THR A 1056 7.27 -31.07 1.79
CA THR A 1056 6.29 -32.13 1.47
C THR A 1056 5.24 -32.34 2.57
N ASN A 1057 5.61 -32.13 3.83
CA ASN A 1057 4.74 -32.37 4.99
C ASN A 1057 4.15 -31.08 5.58
N ASN A 1058 4.38 -29.92 4.97
CA ASN A 1058 3.92 -28.66 5.51
C ASN A 1058 2.42 -28.48 5.28
N GLU A 1059 1.68 -28.13 6.33
CA GLU A 1059 0.25 -27.85 6.24
C GLU A 1059 -0.04 -26.35 6.02
N PHE A 1060 -1.24 -26.03 5.53
CA PHE A 1060 -1.66 -24.65 5.31
C PHE A 1060 -1.60 -23.81 6.58
N ALA A 1061 -2.04 -24.34 7.73
CA ALA A 1061 -2.01 -23.62 9.00
C ALA A 1061 -0.59 -23.20 9.39
N GLU A 1062 0.37 -24.11 9.30
CA GLU A 1062 1.77 -23.88 9.69
C GLU A 1062 2.47 -22.89 8.74
N THR A 1063 2.22 -23.00 7.44
CA THR A 1063 2.83 -22.12 6.43
C THR A 1063 2.21 -20.73 6.39
N PHE A 1064 0.89 -20.62 6.63
CA PHE A 1064 0.18 -19.34 6.67
C PHE A 1064 0.41 -18.56 7.97
N SER A 1065 0.47 -19.25 9.12
CA SER A 1065 0.73 -18.59 10.41
C SER A 1065 2.22 -18.41 10.73
N GLY A 1066 3.09 -19.17 10.08
CA GLY A 1066 4.54 -19.09 10.23
C GLY A 1066 5.20 -18.05 9.33
N SER A 1067 6.53 -17.99 9.39
CA SER A 1067 7.35 -17.08 8.59
C SER A 1067 7.86 -17.75 7.29
N PHE A 1068 7.11 -18.71 6.75
CA PHE A 1068 7.52 -19.41 5.53
C PHE A 1068 7.69 -18.39 4.39
N LEU A 1069 8.84 -18.43 3.70
CA LEU A 1069 9.28 -17.44 2.69
C LEU A 1069 9.59 -16.01 3.20
N SER A 1070 9.41 -15.67 4.48
CA SER A 1070 9.66 -14.29 4.97
C SER A 1070 11.09 -13.81 4.71
N ASN A 1071 12.06 -14.71 4.91
CA ASN A 1071 13.49 -14.42 4.79
C ASN A 1071 13.97 -14.33 3.33
N TRP A 1072 13.10 -14.65 2.37
CA TRP A 1072 13.46 -14.63 0.94
C TRP A 1072 13.44 -13.21 0.37
N THR A 1073 12.71 -12.30 1.01
CA THR A 1073 12.61 -10.89 0.59
C THR A 1073 13.86 -10.06 0.90
N THR A 1074 14.82 -10.58 1.68
CA THR A 1074 16.05 -9.87 2.02
C THR A 1074 16.83 -9.43 0.78
N VAL A 1075 16.88 -10.27 -0.26
CA VAL A 1075 17.61 -9.99 -1.52
C VAL A 1075 17.11 -8.69 -2.17
N SER A 1076 15.79 -8.48 -2.21
CA SER A 1076 15.19 -7.27 -2.79
C SER A 1076 15.38 -6.01 -1.94
N ASN A 1077 15.73 -6.16 -0.65
CA ASN A 1077 15.90 -5.04 0.29
C ASN A 1077 17.36 -4.56 0.42
N VAL A 1078 18.32 -5.27 -0.17
CA VAL A 1078 19.74 -4.88 -0.19
C VAL A 1078 19.89 -3.55 -0.93
N LYS A 1079 20.57 -2.57 -0.32
CA LYS A 1079 20.74 -1.23 -0.92
C LYS A 1079 21.78 -1.25 -2.05
N LYS A 1080 22.81 -2.09 -1.92
CA LYS A 1080 23.80 -2.29 -2.97
C LYS A 1080 23.24 -3.04 -4.19
N PRO A 1081 23.79 -2.81 -5.39
CA PRO A 1081 23.45 -3.58 -6.58
C PRO A 1081 23.77 -5.06 -6.41
N VAL A 1082 22.81 -5.92 -6.75
CA VAL A 1082 22.92 -7.37 -6.71
C VAL A 1082 22.78 -7.91 -8.13
N ILE A 1083 23.77 -8.68 -8.58
CA ILE A 1083 23.84 -9.25 -9.93
C ILE A 1083 23.74 -10.77 -9.84
N ALA A 1084 22.80 -11.38 -10.53
CA ALA A 1084 22.75 -12.84 -10.68
C ALA A 1084 23.60 -13.28 -11.88
N ALA A 1085 24.60 -14.13 -11.64
CA ALA A 1085 25.33 -14.84 -12.68
C ALA A 1085 24.81 -16.28 -12.76
N VAL A 1086 23.90 -16.53 -13.71
CA VAL A 1086 23.12 -17.76 -13.79
C VAL A 1086 23.74 -18.74 -14.78
N ASN A 1087 24.13 -19.91 -14.28
CA ASN A 1087 24.53 -21.06 -15.09
C ASN A 1087 23.64 -22.27 -14.81
N GLY A 1088 23.32 -23.04 -15.85
CA GLY A 1088 22.45 -24.21 -15.74
C GLY A 1088 21.02 -23.85 -15.30
N TYR A 1089 20.42 -24.69 -14.46
CA TYR A 1089 19.03 -24.52 -14.04
C TYR A 1089 18.83 -23.39 -13.01
N ALA A 1090 17.91 -22.47 -13.30
CA ALA A 1090 17.28 -21.53 -12.38
C ALA A 1090 15.77 -21.73 -12.48
N LEU A 1091 15.22 -22.62 -11.64
CA LEU A 1091 13.82 -23.06 -11.75
C LEU A 1091 13.05 -22.74 -10.48
N GLY A 1092 11.77 -22.42 -10.62
CA GLY A 1092 10.86 -22.14 -9.51
C GLY A 1092 11.42 -21.09 -8.56
N GLY A 1093 11.48 -21.40 -7.26
CA GLY A 1093 12.17 -20.58 -6.25
C GLY A 1093 13.59 -20.10 -6.61
N GLY A 1094 14.36 -20.88 -7.37
CA GLY A 1094 15.69 -20.48 -7.85
C GLY A 1094 15.65 -19.44 -8.97
N ASN A 1095 14.62 -19.50 -9.83
CA ASN A 1095 14.33 -18.45 -10.81
C ASN A 1095 13.83 -17.18 -10.12
N GLU A 1096 12.97 -17.34 -9.11
CA GLU A 1096 12.44 -16.23 -8.30
C GLU A 1096 13.59 -15.49 -7.59
N LEU A 1097 14.57 -16.23 -7.03
CA LEU A 1097 15.79 -15.64 -6.47
C LEU A 1097 16.60 -14.85 -7.51
N ALA A 1098 16.77 -15.38 -8.72
CA ALA A 1098 17.46 -14.67 -9.80
C ALA A 1098 16.74 -13.37 -10.18
N MET A 1099 15.41 -13.38 -10.29
CA MET A 1099 14.58 -12.21 -10.59
C MET A 1099 14.46 -11.21 -9.43
N MET A 1100 14.86 -11.57 -8.21
CA MET A 1100 15.00 -10.60 -7.11
C MET A 1100 16.30 -9.81 -7.19
N CYS A 1101 17.29 -10.27 -7.96
CA CYS A 1101 18.51 -9.50 -8.24
C CYS A 1101 18.21 -8.38 -9.24
N ASP A 1102 18.99 -7.30 -9.20
CA ASP A 1102 18.75 -6.12 -10.04
C ASP A 1102 19.13 -6.38 -11.51
N ILE A 1103 20.14 -7.22 -11.74
CA ILE A 1103 20.65 -7.54 -13.08
C ILE A 1103 20.91 -9.04 -13.17
N ILE A 1104 20.46 -9.67 -14.25
CA ILE A 1104 20.74 -11.07 -14.55
C ILE A 1104 21.64 -11.18 -15.79
N TYR A 1105 22.81 -11.80 -15.60
CA TYR A 1105 23.66 -12.30 -16.67
C TYR A 1105 23.57 -13.83 -16.70
N ALA A 1106 23.36 -14.40 -17.88
CA ALA A 1106 23.14 -15.83 -18.04
C ALA A 1106 24.22 -16.48 -18.92
N GLY A 1107 24.60 -17.70 -18.60
CA GLY A 1107 25.35 -18.55 -19.52
C GLY A 1107 24.44 -19.09 -20.64
N GLU A 1108 24.98 -19.38 -21.82
CA GLU A 1108 24.22 -19.95 -22.95
C GLU A 1108 23.42 -21.22 -22.60
N LYS A 1109 23.93 -22.01 -21.65
CA LYS A 1109 23.28 -23.25 -21.17
C LYS A 1109 22.27 -23.01 -20.04
N ALA A 1110 22.04 -21.77 -19.63
CA ALA A 1110 21.06 -21.48 -18.58
C ALA A 1110 19.64 -21.83 -19.03
N ARG A 1111 18.83 -22.29 -18.07
CA ARG A 1111 17.41 -22.62 -18.26
C ARG A 1111 16.60 -22.03 -17.12
N PHE A 1112 15.65 -21.19 -17.48
CA PHE A 1112 14.74 -20.50 -16.56
C PHE A 1112 13.36 -21.16 -16.61
N GLY A 1113 12.56 -21.08 -15.55
CA GLY A 1113 11.20 -21.63 -15.59
C GLY A 1113 10.46 -21.56 -14.26
N GLN A 1114 9.17 -21.88 -14.30
CA GLN A 1114 8.27 -21.94 -13.13
C GLN A 1114 7.52 -23.28 -13.11
N PRO A 1115 8.21 -24.41 -12.81
CA PRO A 1115 7.65 -25.75 -12.93
C PRO A 1115 6.70 -26.15 -11.78
N GLU A 1116 6.37 -25.25 -10.86
CA GLU A 1116 5.51 -25.51 -9.69
C GLU A 1116 4.17 -26.16 -10.04
N ILE A 1117 3.61 -25.83 -11.21
CA ILE A 1117 2.36 -26.42 -11.70
C ILE A 1117 2.44 -27.95 -11.85
N ASN A 1118 3.64 -28.47 -12.19
CA ASN A 1118 3.87 -29.91 -12.37
C ASN A 1118 3.86 -30.69 -11.06
N ILE A 1119 4.01 -30.00 -9.94
CA ILE A 1119 3.93 -30.58 -8.58
C ILE A 1119 2.69 -30.10 -7.82
N GLY A 1120 1.71 -29.51 -8.52
CA GLY A 1120 0.42 -29.13 -7.96
C GLY A 1120 0.44 -27.86 -7.09
N THR A 1121 1.41 -26.96 -7.29
CA THR A 1121 1.47 -25.67 -6.58
C THR A 1121 1.74 -24.51 -7.54
N ILE A 1122 1.79 -23.28 -7.01
CA ILE A 1122 2.11 -22.06 -7.78
C ILE A 1122 3.47 -21.49 -7.36
N PRO A 1123 4.12 -20.68 -8.21
CA PRO A 1123 5.29 -19.90 -7.78
C PRO A 1123 4.92 -18.96 -6.62
N GLY A 1124 5.64 -19.09 -5.51
CA GLY A 1124 5.30 -18.48 -4.22
C GLY A 1124 6.20 -17.30 -3.80
N ALA A 1125 7.40 -17.16 -4.36
CA ALA A 1125 8.34 -16.08 -4.06
C ALA A 1125 8.32 -14.95 -5.12
N GLY A 1126 7.24 -14.86 -5.89
CA GLY A 1126 6.92 -13.77 -6.82
C GLY A 1126 7.13 -14.07 -8.30
N GLY A 1127 7.23 -15.33 -8.69
CA GLY A 1127 7.32 -15.80 -10.06
C GLY A 1127 6.09 -15.42 -10.88
N THR A 1128 4.89 -15.54 -10.32
CA THR A 1128 3.64 -15.08 -10.96
C THR A 1128 3.59 -13.56 -11.15
N GLN A 1129 4.39 -12.80 -10.39
CA GLN A 1129 4.34 -11.35 -10.33
C GLN A 1129 5.43 -10.68 -11.17
N ARG A 1130 6.67 -11.19 -11.11
CA ARG A 1130 7.84 -10.61 -11.79
C ARG A 1130 7.88 -10.99 -13.28
N TRP A 1131 7.53 -12.23 -13.63
CA TRP A 1131 7.40 -12.63 -15.04
C TRP A 1131 6.37 -11.79 -15.79
N ALA A 1132 5.19 -11.58 -15.20
CA ALA A 1132 4.12 -10.82 -15.84
C ALA A 1132 4.50 -9.35 -16.08
N ARG A 1133 5.28 -8.76 -15.18
CA ARG A 1133 5.77 -7.37 -15.29
C ARG A 1133 6.91 -7.22 -16.29
N ALA A 1134 7.82 -8.19 -16.37
CA ALA A 1134 8.98 -8.12 -17.27
C ALA A 1134 8.67 -8.60 -18.70
N ALA A 1135 8.02 -9.76 -18.85
CA ALA A 1135 7.79 -10.41 -20.14
C ALA A 1135 6.36 -10.26 -20.68
N GLY A 1136 5.47 -9.63 -19.91
CA GLY A 1136 4.05 -9.49 -20.25
C GLY A 1136 3.20 -10.72 -19.91
N LYS A 1137 1.88 -10.53 -19.89
CA LYS A 1137 0.91 -11.52 -19.41
C LYS A 1137 0.97 -12.86 -20.15
N SER A 1138 1.04 -12.84 -21.48
CA SER A 1138 0.91 -14.06 -22.29
C SER A 1138 2.09 -15.01 -22.07
N PHE A 1139 3.32 -14.50 -22.16
CA PHE A 1139 4.52 -15.30 -21.97
C PHE A 1139 4.64 -15.79 -20.52
N ALA A 1140 4.32 -14.95 -19.55
CA ALA A 1140 4.30 -15.34 -18.14
C ALA A 1140 3.30 -16.49 -17.87
N MET A 1141 2.12 -16.44 -18.49
CA MET A 1141 1.13 -17.51 -18.40
C MET A 1141 1.62 -18.80 -19.05
N GLU A 1142 2.27 -18.72 -20.21
CA GLU A 1142 2.87 -19.89 -20.85
C GLU A 1142 3.89 -20.57 -19.93
N VAL A 1143 4.82 -19.82 -19.35
CA VAL A 1143 5.83 -20.36 -18.43
C VAL A 1143 5.19 -20.94 -17.16
N CYS A 1144 4.24 -20.24 -16.54
CA CYS A 1144 3.64 -20.66 -15.26
C CYS A 1144 2.62 -21.80 -15.41
N LEU A 1145 1.85 -21.85 -16.51
CA LEU A 1145 0.78 -22.85 -16.70
C LEU A 1145 1.29 -24.13 -17.36
N THR A 1146 2.40 -24.08 -18.11
CA THR A 1146 3.01 -25.27 -18.71
C THR A 1146 4.14 -25.84 -17.87
N GLY A 1147 4.78 -25.02 -17.03
CA GLY A 1147 6.01 -25.38 -16.34
C GLY A 1147 7.21 -25.58 -17.28
N ASN A 1148 7.10 -25.17 -18.54
CA ASN A 1148 8.17 -25.32 -19.53
C ASN A 1148 9.39 -24.45 -19.18
N HIS A 1149 10.56 -24.93 -19.59
CA HIS A 1149 11.80 -24.19 -19.44
C HIS A 1149 12.01 -23.23 -20.61
N VAL A 1150 12.50 -22.05 -20.29
CA VAL A 1150 12.91 -20.97 -21.20
C VAL A 1150 14.43 -20.96 -21.30
N THR A 1151 14.95 -20.87 -22.51
CA THR A 1151 16.40 -20.76 -22.77
C THR A 1151 16.93 -19.39 -22.36
N ALA A 1152 18.25 -19.28 -22.16
CA ALA A 1152 18.90 -18.00 -21.85
C ALA A 1152 18.63 -16.91 -22.91
N GLN A 1153 18.54 -17.31 -24.18
CA GLN A 1153 18.31 -16.41 -25.30
C GLN A 1153 16.86 -15.91 -25.35
N GLU A 1154 15.89 -16.81 -25.20
CA GLU A 1154 14.47 -16.44 -25.09
C GLU A 1154 14.23 -15.55 -23.85
N ALA A 1155 14.85 -15.88 -22.71
CA ALA A 1155 14.74 -15.07 -21.49
C ALA A 1155 15.29 -13.64 -21.69
N LYS A 1156 16.32 -13.48 -22.54
CA LYS A 1156 16.85 -12.16 -22.92
C LYS A 1156 15.88 -11.42 -23.85
N GLU A 1157 15.31 -12.10 -24.84
CA GLU A 1157 14.33 -11.53 -25.77
C GLU A 1157 13.07 -11.04 -25.04
N HIS A 1158 12.67 -11.73 -23.96
CA HIS A 1158 11.54 -11.37 -23.11
C HIS A 1158 11.89 -10.45 -21.93
N GLY A 1159 13.11 -9.91 -21.87
CA GLY A 1159 13.48 -8.87 -20.90
C GLY A 1159 13.78 -9.35 -19.47
N ILE A 1160 13.92 -10.66 -19.23
CA ILE A 1160 14.33 -11.23 -17.94
C ILE A 1160 15.84 -11.18 -17.76
N VAL A 1161 16.58 -11.53 -18.82
CA VAL A 1161 18.04 -11.58 -18.83
C VAL A 1161 18.60 -10.36 -19.55
N SER A 1162 19.56 -9.67 -18.96
CA SER A 1162 20.19 -8.50 -19.59
C SER A 1162 21.16 -8.93 -20.71
N LYS A 1163 22.01 -9.92 -20.44
CA LYS A 1163 23.00 -10.44 -21.40
C LYS A 1163 23.25 -11.94 -21.23
N VAL A 1164 23.59 -12.58 -22.34
CA VAL A 1164 23.98 -13.99 -22.42
C VAL A 1164 25.46 -14.06 -22.80
N PHE A 1165 26.22 -14.91 -22.11
CA PHE A 1165 27.64 -15.13 -22.32
C PHE A 1165 27.96 -16.63 -22.43
N PRO A 1166 29.15 -17.01 -22.97
CA PRO A 1166 29.68 -18.36 -22.80
C PRO A 1166 29.67 -18.77 -21.33
N VAL A 1167 29.37 -20.05 -21.07
CA VAL A 1167 29.15 -20.60 -19.71
C VAL A 1167 30.33 -20.35 -18.77
N ASP A 1168 31.54 -20.43 -19.30
CA ASP A 1168 32.82 -20.22 -18.62
C ASP A 1168 33.14 -18.74 -18.35
N GLN A 1169 32.44 -17.80 -18.99
CA GLN A 1169 32.74 -16.36 -18.89
C GLN A 1169 31.70 -15.57 -18.08
N VAL A 1170 30.50 -16.11 -17.84
CA VAL A 1170 29.38 -15.36 -17.24
C VAL A 1170 29.70 -14.77 -15.87
N VAL A 1171 30.42 -15.50 -15.01
CA VAL A 1171 30.77 -15.03 -13.66
C VAL A 1171 31.78 -13.89 -13.74
N ASP A 1172 32.82 -14.04 -14.56
CA ASP A 1172 33.84 -13.01 -14.75
C ASP A 1172 33.24 -11.73 -15.34
N GLU A 1173 32.32 -11.85 -16.30
CA GLU A 1173 31.61 -10.70 -16.87
C GLU A 1173 30.65 -10.03 -15.87
N ALA A 1174 30.02 -10.80 -14.98
CA ALA A 1174 29.21 -10.25 -13.89
C ALA A 1174 30.08 -9.52 -12.85
N VAL A 1175 31.27 -10.04 -12.53
CA VAL A 1175 32.24 -9.37 -11.66
C VAL A 1175 32.75 -8.08 -12.29
N LYS A 1176 33.12 -8.08 -13.57
CA LYS A 1176 33.53 -6.87 -14.30
C LYS A 1176 32.42 -5.81 -14.31
N LEU A 1177 31.16 -6.22 -14.48
CA LEU A 1177 30.02 -5.31 -14.34
C LEU A 1177 29.95 -4.74 -12.92
N GLY A 1178 30.07 -5.61 -11.90
CA GLY A 1178 30.12 -5.21 -10.50
C GLY A 1178 31.21 -4.17 -10.21
N GLU A 1179 32.43 -4.37 -10.73
CA GLU A 1179 33.54 -3.42 -10.56
C GLU A 1179 33.24 -2.08 -11.22
N LYS A 1180 32.63 -2.10 -12.41
CA LYS A 1180 32.22 -0.88 -13.11
C LYS A 1180 31.16 -0.09 -12.34
N ILE A 1181 30.21 -0.78 -11.71
CA ILE A 1181 29.19 -0.15 -10.87
C ILE A 1181 29.82 0.37 -9.57
N ALA A 1182 30.71 -0.42 -8.96
CA ALA A 1182 31.47 -0.02 -7.78
C ALA A 1182 32.42 1.16 -8.03
N ASP A 1183 32.72 1.48 -9.29
CA ASP A 1183 33.48 2.68 -9.69
C ASP A 1183 32.66 3.96 -9.74
N GLN A 1184 31.32 3.88 -9.65
CA GLN A 1184 30.43 5.03 -9.54
C GLN A 1184 30.29 5.51 -8.08
N SER A 1185 29.53 6.59 -7.87
CA SER A 1185 29.15 7.06 -6.54
C SER A 1185 28.22 6.05 -5.84
N PRO A 1186 28.63 5.48 -4.69
CA PRO A 1186 27.80 4.53 -3.95
C PRO A 1186 26.42 5.07 -3.58
N LEU A 1187 26.35 6.31 -3.09
CA LEU A 1187 25.09 6.94 -2.70
C LEU A 1187 24.15 7.15 -3.90
N ILE A 1188 24.67 7.62 -5.03
CA ILE A 1188 23.85 7.86 -6.22
C ILE A 1188 23.37 6.55 -6.86
N VAL A 1189 24.21 5.51 -6.84
CA VAL A 1189 23.82 4.16 -7.28
C VAL A 1189 22.65 3.62 -6.44
N GLN A 1190 22.69 3.79 -5.11
CA GLN A 1190 21.59 3.37 -4.22
C GLN A 1190 20.30 4.12 -4.55
N MET A 1191 20.36 5.45 -4.72
CA MET A 1191 19.19 6.26 -5.10
C MET A 1191 18.62 5.84 -6.47
N ALA A 1192 19.48 5.53 -7.45
CA ALA A 1192 19.04 5.09 -8.77
C ALA A 1192 18.35 3.72 -8.70
N LYS A 1193 18.93 2.76 -7.98
CA LYS A 1193 18.32 1.44 -7.74
C LYS A 1193 16.94 1.59 -7.06
N GLU A 1194 16.86 2.41 -6.01
CA GLU A 1194 15.59 2.67 -5.31
C GLU A 1194 14.53 3.27 -6.24
N SER A 1195 14.91 4.24 -7.10
CA SER A 1195 13.98 4.85 -8.07
C SER A 1195 13.42 3.83 -9.05
N VAL A 1196 14.29 2.98 -9.62
CA VAL A 1196 13.88 1.95 -10.59
C VAL A 1196 13.00 0.90 -9.94
N ASN A 1197 13.34 0.43 -8.74
CA ASN A 1197 12.54 -0.57 -8.03
C ASN A 1197 11.15 -0.04 -7.68
N LYS A 1198 11.03 1.24 -7.32
CA LYS A 1198 9.73 1.88 -7.04
C LYS A 1198 8.83 2.03 -8.27
N ALA A 1199 9.38 2.04 -9.49
CA ALA A 1199 8.58 2.13 -10.72
C ALA A 1199 7.62 0.95 -10.91
N TYR A 1200 7.89 -0.21 -10.28
CA TYR A 1200 7.02 -1.39 -10.32
C TYR A 1200 5.97 -1.43 -9.20
N GLU A 1201 6.05 -0.50 -8.23
CA GLU A 1201 5.17 -0.41 -7.05
C GLU A 1201 4.27 0.83 -7.07
N LEU A 1202 4.60 1.83 -7.89
CA LEU A 1202 3.90 3.11 -8.00
C LEU A 1202 3.27 3.28 -9.38
N THR A 1203 2.29 4.18 -9.47
CA THR A 1203 1.82 4.66 -10.78
C THR A 1203 2.92 5.48 -11.46
N LEU A 1204 2.88 5.62 -12.78
CA LEU A 1204 3.89 6.38 -13.52
C LEU A 1204 4.07 7.81 -12.97
N GLN A 1205 2.96 8.50 -12.64
CA GLN A 1205 3.02 9.87 -12.09
C GLN A 1205 3.70 9.91 -10.72
N GLU A 1206 3.31 9.01 -9.80
CA GLU A 1206 3.94 8.94 -8.47
C GLU A 1206 5.42 8.53 -8.55
N GLY A 1207 5.77 7.62 -9.47
CA GLY A 1207 7.15 7.25 -9.75
C GLY A 1207 7.99 8.42 -10.27
N LEU A 1208 7.47 9.18 -11.24
CA LEU A 1208 8.15 10.40 -11.75
C LEU A 1208 8.30 11.46 -10.65
N HIS A 1209 7.31 11.61 -9.77
CA HIS A 1209 7.40 12.50 -8.61
C HIS A 1209 8.46 12.03 -7.60
N PHE A 1210 8.53 10.73 -7.32
CA PHE A 1210 9.54 10.14 -6.44
C PHE A 1210 10.96 10.33 -7.01
N GLU A 1211 11.17 9.97 -8.28
CA GLU A 1211 12.45 10.14 -8.98
C GLU A 1211 12.90 11.61 -8.96
N ARG A 1212 12.00 12.56 -9.27
CA ARG A 1212 12.32 13.98 -9.27
C ARG A 1212 12.78 14.48 -7.91
N ARG A 1213 12.16 14.00 -6.81
CA ARG A 1213 12.57 14.35 -5.45
C ARG A 1213 13.97 13.80 -5.14
N LEU A 1214 14.23 12.53 -5.46
CA LEU A 1214 15.57 11.95 -5.28
C LEU A 1214 16.62 12.68 -6.13
N PHE A 1215 16.30 13.01 -7.39
CA PHE A 1215 17.15 13.81 -8.26
C PHE A 1215 17.49 15.17 -7.63
N HIS A 1216 16.51 15.90 -7.08
CA HIS A 1216 16.77 17.16 -6.36
C HIS A 1216 17.66 16.95 -5.14
N VAL A 1217 17.47 15.87 -4.38
CA VAL A 1217 18.32 15.53 -3.22
C VAL A 1217 19.77 15.32 -3.64
N THR A 1218 20.05 14.81 -4.84
CA THR A 1218 21.44 14.66 -5.32
C THR A 1218 22.20 15.98 -5.35
N PHE A 1219 21.54 17.14 -5.52
CA PHE A 1219 22.19 18.46 -5.54
C PHE A 1219 22.78 18.83 -4.17
N ALA A 1220 22.32 18.21 -3.09
CA ALA A 1220 22.87 18.36 -1.75
C ALA A 1220 24.04 17.41 -1.46
N THR A 1221 24.31 16.45 -2.35
CA THR A 1221 25.38 15.46 -2.15
C THR A 1221 26.72 15.97 -2.67
N LYS A 1222 27.79 15.64 -1.95
CA LYS A 1222 29.16 15.98 -2.36
C LYS A 1222 29.57 15.23 -3.62
N ASP A 1223 29.18 13.97 -3.74
CA ASP A 1223 29.46 13.14 -4.90
C ASP A 1223 28.94 13.75 -6.20
N ARG A 1224 27.71 14.28 -6.22
CA ARG A 1224 27.18 14.96 -7.42
C ARG A 1224 27.99 16.20 -7.78
N LYS A 1225 28.40 17.00 -6.78
CA LYS A 1225 29.25 18.18 -7.01
C LYS A 1225 30.58 17.76 -7.64
N GLU A 1226 31.26 16.78 -7.05
CA GLU A 1226 32.50 16.23 -7.56
C GLU A 1226 32.36 15.65 -8.97
N GLY A 1227 31.30 14.86 -9.23
CA GLY A 1227 31.04 14.28 -10.54
C GLY A 1227 30.86 15.34 -11.64
N MET A 1228 30.12 16.42 -11.36
CA MET A 1228 29.94 17.52 -12.30
C MET A 1228 31.23 18.33 -12.50
N THR A 1229 31.99 18.59 -11.43
CA THR A 1229 33.29 19.27 -11.50
C THR A 1229 34.29 18.45 -12.30
N ALA A 1230 34.45 17.16 -11.99
CA ALA A 1230 35.36 16.26 -12.68
C ALA A 1230 35.02 16.13 -14.18
N PHE A 1231 33.73 16.10 -14.53
CA PHE A 1231 33.28 16.11 -15.92
C PHE A 1231 33.65 17.42 -16.65
N ALA A 1232 33.40 18.57 -16.02
CA ALA A 1232 33.77 19.88 -16.58
C ALA A 1232 35.30 20.00 -16.76
N GLU A 1233 36.07 19.45 -15.84
CA GLU A 1233 37.54 19.43 -15.83
C GLU A 1233 38.15 18.27 -16.64
N LYS A 1234 37.32 17.41 -17.26
CA LYS A 1234 37.75 16.23 -18.04
C LYS A 1234 38.68 15.27 -17.28
N ARG A 1235 38.51 15.13 -15.96
CA ARG A 1235 39.24 14.18 -15.10
C ARG A 1235 38.32 13.08 -14.57
N LYS A 1236 38.90 12.03 -13.97
CA LYS A 1236 38.10 11.00 -13.27
C LYS A 1236 37.57 11.56 -11.94
N PRO A 1237 36.31 11.29 -11.58
CA PRO A 1237 35.75 11.71 -10.31
C PRO A 1237 36.30 10.90 -9.13
N GLN A 1238 36.47 11.55 -7.99
CA GLN A 1238 36.85 10.96 -6.70
C GLN A 1238 35.68 11.01 -5.72
N TRP A 1239 34.86 9.97 -5.71
CA TRP A 1239 33.65 9.94 -4.89
C TRP A 1239 33.98 9.95 -3.38
N GLU A 1240 33.34 10.87 -2.64
CA GLU A 1240 33.54 11.03 -1.20
C GLU A 1240 32.71 10.02 -0.38
N SER A 1241 31.63 9.47 -0.95
CA SER A 1241 30.79 8.47 -0.27
C SER A 1241 31.33 7.02 -0.32
N LYS A 1242 32.58 6.83 -0.75
CA LYS A 1242 33.27 5.53 -0.78
C LYS A 1242 33.91 5.13 0.54
#